data_AF-A0A9P6R8J7-F1
#
_entry.id   AF-A0A9P6R8J7-F1
#
_cell.length_a   1.000
_cell.length_b   1.000
_cell.length_c   1.000
_cell.angle_alpha   90.00
_cell.angle_beta   90.00
_cell.angle_gamma   90.00
#
_symmetry.space_group_name_H-M   'P 1'
#
loop_
_entity.id
_entity.type
_entity.pdbx_description
1 polymer ?
#
loop_
_entity_poly.entity_id
_entity_poly.type
_entity_poly.pdbx_seq_one_letter_code
_entity_poly.pdbx_strand_id
1 'polypeptide(L)'
;MRRIITDLPIEILTVIGDFLSTRASIHASVLTCKLFHEHFSPLLWKALAVSSSVSTSGPDPNNLRNHAHLVQAFSYEGHLLAEYYQISFPRLSSIHLWINGLESTSKELEADWSRLIMLNPTVRNVEILAYTPIYFTSFWDAVFTSLRSPGRLTIGGARMLTGEDTKAFWRACSRFQEIDYKGSDQAVAPHGFVDYDYSRLKRLRYKSMDFAFPAPGLLQWLGKCCNLTKFRWQCHSRLIPLQQFADMAQMSLWPLLDDLHIGKTSGTDGQLGVIIQHLPPLKHWTLKSGNFGPASFAQLQDRHFGSLTTLSMPKVDTFTSHMALKALSNCSQLEVFEARRISLQDLRLSPQFWTCRRLRRLRVFFTMDSSKDIGAETLLLEQLSKLEQLEEIDVSQMPRLGPDYKAIYEPAPQWRLDHGLAQLATLSRLWSFKCERTMQDMRVEDVKWMLAQWPVTIKHLRPHVTQWPHPPSSLLSPHMARITDLPIEILAIIVPVYIRKRAHIRAVILTCRLFHHQFHHLLWNDISLYARSKSPSADALKSNAHLVRRLYHGEVLPQEYYNIIFPHLDRIKLWISTEDPLKEEVGTRWSCFLALNPSVCAIEIFTGASFCLKDFWEALFVSPHSHKRLMVNGRELAPILQQSSVSAFWRACTRFEEIEYHGREPMPQEGFQDMDFSRIRRFHYSPVDNNTEPPRLDWIGKFYNLRDLQYSPEYKHPIPIHNFAVLASIPAWPLLESLELGFTSGSDGSNDPMHVKRRYIYEPDGIGSSIRVSKPGGV
;
A
#
# COMPACT_ATOMS: atom_id res chain seq x y z
N MET A 1 -45.85 -21.09 0.87
CA MET A 1 -45.97 -19.62 1.03
C MET A 1 -44.61 -19.01 0.67
N ARG A 2 -44.46 -18.42 -0.51
CA ARG A 2 -43.19 -17.80 -0.94
C ARG A 2 -43.11 -16.43 -0.26
N ARG A 3 -42.25 -16.26 0.75
CA ARG A 3 -41.94 -14.93 1.29
C ARG A 3 -41.09 -14.21 0.26
N ILE A 4 -41.59 -13.11 -0.28
CA ILE A 4 -40.86 -12.30 -1.27
C ILE A 4 -40.05 -11.27 -0.47
N ILE A 5 -38.87 -10.88 -0.98
CA ILE A 5 -37.99 -9.90 -0.30
C ILE A 5 -38.69 -8.55 -0.03
N THR A 6 -39.75 -8.24 -0.77
CA THR A 6 -40.61 -7.07 -0.59
C THR A 6 -41.48 -7.12 0.64
N ASP A 7 -41.63 -8.29 1.27
CA ASP A 7 -42.45 -8.49 2.47
C ASP A 7 -41.60 -8.37 3.76
N LEU A 8 -40.31 -8.04 3.63
CA LEU A 8 -39.43 -7.86 4.77
C LEU A 8 -39.77 -6.58 5.54
N PRO A 9 -39.71 -6.59 6.89
CA PRO A 9 -39.85 -5.39 7.69
C PRO A 9 -38.82 -4.31 7.31
N ILE A 10 -39.19 -3.05 7.49
CA ILE A 10 -38.38 -1.87 7.12
C ILE A 10 -37.02 -1.86 7.83
N GLU A 11 -36.94 -2.40 9.04
CA GLU A 11 -35.74 -2.55 9.82
C GLU A 11 -34.76 -3.51 9.14
N ILE A 12 -35.27 -4.61 8.58
CA ILE A 12 -34.46 -5.60 7.85
C ILE A 12 -33.96 -4.98 6.55
N LEU A 13 -34.81 -4.25 5.82
CA LEU A 13 -34.38 -3.53 4.62
C LEU A 13 -33.32 -2.48 4.95
N THR A 14 -33.40 -1.82 6.12
CA THR A 14 -32.37 -0.86 6.58
C THR A 14 -31.04 -1.55 6.82
N VAL A 15 -31.05 -2.69 7.51
CA VAL A 15 -29.86 -3.51 7.73
C VAL A 15 -29.26 -3.98 6.40
N ILE A 16 -30.09 -4.47 5.47
CA ILE A 16 -29.65 -4.84 4.12
C ILE A 16 -28.99 -3.64 3.44
N GLY A 17 -29.60 -2.46 3.52
CA GLY A 17 -29.07 -1.23 2.97
C GLY A 17 -27.69 -0.86 3.51
N ASP A 18 -27.45 -1.04 4.81
CA ASP A 18 -26.14 -0.82 5.43
C ASP A 18 -25.07 -1.85 4.98
N PHE A 19 -25.49 -3.03 4.49
CA PHE A 19 -24.58 -4.01 3.86
C PHE A 19 -24.30 -3.73 2.37
N LEU A 20 -25.06 -2.85 1.71
CA LEU A 20 -24.80 -2.44 0.34
C LEU A 20 -23.64 -1.45 0.32
N SER A 21 -22.42 -1.99 0.32
CA SER A 21 -21.18 -1.22 0.45
C SER A 21 -20.83 -0.33 -0.75
N THR A 22 -21.48 -0.50 -1.89
CA THR A 22 -21.18 0.26 -3.11
C THR A 22 -22.40 1.03 -3.61
N ARG A 23 -22.15 2.26 -4.11
CA ARG A 23 -23.18 3.10 -4.73
C ARG A 23 -23.89 2.37 -5.88
N ALA A 24 -23.18 1.56 -6.65
CA ALA A 24 -23.74 0.77 -7.75
C ALA A 24 -24.77 -0.26 -7.24
N SER A 25 -24.48 -0.95 -6.13
CA SER A 25 -25.41 -1.91 -5.52
C SER A 25 -26.66 -1.23 -4.95
N ILE A 26 -26.50 -0.06 -4.31
CA ILE A 26 -27.63 0.74 -3.82
C ILE A 26 -28.47 1.23 -5.00
N HIS A 27 -27.83 1.75 -6.05
CA HIS A 27 -28.51 2.25 -7.24
C HIS A 27 -29.31 1.15 -7.95
N ALA A 28 -28.71 -0.03 -8.13
CA ALA A 28 -29.41 -1.20 -8.67
C ALA A 28 -30.64 -1.55 -7.80
N SER A 29 -30.50 -1.51 -6.48
CA SER A 29 -31.59 -1.76 -5.53
C SER A 29 -32.72 -0.73 -5.69
N VAL A 30 -32.39 0.56 -5.78
CA VAL A 30 -33.35 1.66 -6.01
C VAL A 30 -34.13 1.50 -7.32
N LEU A 31 -33.54 0.89 -8.34
CA LEU A 31 -34.19 0.66 -9.63
C LEU A 31 -35.05 -0.62 -9.70
N THR A 32 -35.04 -1.47 -8.66
CA THR A 32 -35.77 -2.76 -8.70
C THR A 32 -37.29 -2.60 -8.61
N CYS A 33 -37.80 -1.84 -7.65
CA CYS A 33 -39.23 -1.64 -7.42
C CYS A 33 -39.48 -0.37 -6.59
N LYS A 34 -40.74 0.08 -6.52
CA LYS A 34 -41.14 1.30 -5.79
C LYS A 34 -40.76 1.27 -4.31
N LEU A 35 -41.00 0.14 -3.62
CA LEU A 35 -40.65 0.00 -2.20
C LEU A 35 -39.15 0.18 -1.97
N PHE A 36 -38.32 -0.44 -2.80
CA PHE A 36 -36.87 -0.33 -2.71
C PHE A 36 -36.38 1.06 -3.11
N HIS A 37 -37.05 1.69 -4.08
CA HIS A 37 -36.77 3.09 -4.43
C HIS A 37 -36.97 4.01 -3.22
N GLU A 38 -38.14 3.94 -2.58
CA GLU A 38 -38.47 4.75 -1.40
C GLU A 38 -37.50 4.51 -0.24
N HIS A 39 -37.12 3.24 0.00
CA HIS A 39 -36.27 2.88 1.12
C HIS A 39 -34.78 3.13 0.90
N PHE A 40 -34.26 2.84 -0.29
CA PHE A 40 -32.82 2.91 -0.57
C PHE A 40 -32.37 4.22 -1.22
N SER A 41 -33.30 5.04 -1.74
CA SER A 41 -32.96 6.36 -2.29
C SER A 41 -32.22 7.25 -1.26
N PRO A 42 -32.63 7.32 0.02
CA PRO A 42 -31.86 8.05 1.03
C PRO A 42 -30.42 7.56 1.21
N LEU A 43 -30.16 6.27 1.02
CA LEU A 43 -28.81 5.71 1.14
C LEU A 43 -27.89 6.12 -0.02
N LEU A 44 -28.45 6.46 -1.20
CA LEU A 44 -27.66 7.04 -2.30
C LEU A 44 -27.06 8.41 -1.96
N TRP A 45 -27.73 9.14 -1.06
CA TRP A 45 -27.33 10.47 -0.62
C TRP A 45 -26.55 10.46 0.70
N LYS A 46 -26.69 9.41 1.51
CA LYS A 46 -26.01 9.26 2.82
C LYS A 46 -24.50 9.48 2.74
N ALA A 47 -23.84 8.89 1.74
CA ALA A 47 -22.42 9.09 1.45
C ALA A 47 -22.23 9.51 0.00
N LEU A 48 -21.81 10.76 -0.20
CA LEU A 48 -21.56 11.31 -1.53
C LEU A 48 -20.07 11.37 -1.81
N ALA A 49 -19.68 10.98 -3.03
CA ALA A 49 -18.34 11.20 -3.55
C ALA A 49 -18.45 12.01 -4.85
N VAL A 50 -17.70 13.12 -4.93
CA VAL A 50 -17.62 13.97 -6.13
C VAL A 50 -16.16 14.09 -6.54
N SER A 51 -15.84 13.85 -7.81
CA SER A 51 -14.48 13.93 -8.33
C SER A 51 -14.46 14.79 -9.58
N SER A 52 -13.46 15.66 -9.71
CA SER A 52 -13.28 16.49 -10.91
C SER A 52 -12.48 15.78 -12.02
N SER A 53 -11.80 14.68 -11.70
CA SER A 53 -10.90 13.98 -12.63
C SER A 53 -11.62 12.99 -13.55
N VAL A 54 -12.84 12.58 -13.19
CA VAL A 54 -13.63 11.59 -13.92
C VAL A 54 -14.72 12.30 -14.71
N SER A 55 -14.95 11.88 -15.96
CA SER A 55 -16.06 12.33 -16.81
C SER A 55 -17.46 12.10 -16.22
N THR A 56 -17.56 11.47 -15.06
CA THR A 56 -18.78 11.41 -14.27
C THR A 56 -18.95 12.74 -13.54
N SER A 57 -19.72 13.64 -14.13
CA SER A 57 -20.21 14.82 -13.42
C SER A 57 -20.88 14.39 -12.11
N GLY A 58 -20.49 15.03 -11.00
CA GLY A 58 -21.20 14.90 -9.72
C GLY A 58 -22.69 15.22 -9.85
N PRO A 59 -23.52 14.93 -8.84
CA PRO A 59 -24.92 15.33 -8.87
C PRO A 59 -25.02 16.84 -9.00
N ASP A 60 -25.92 17.32 -9.87
CA ASP A 60 -26.19 18.76 -10.02
C ASP A 60 -26.32 19.46 -8.64
N PRO A 61 -25.66 20.62 -8.42
CA PRO A 61 -25.67 21.32 -7.14
C PRO A 61 -27.07 21.60 -6.59
N ASN A 62 -28.07 21.86 -7.44
CA ASN A 62 -29.44 22.11 -6.99
C ASN A 62 -30.10 20.81 -6.52
N ASN A 63 -29.86 19.71 -7.24
CA ASN A 63 -30.31 18.38 -6.79
C ASN A 63 -29.66 17.99 -5.46
N LEU A 64 -28.36 18.27 -5.30
CA LEU A 64 -27.66 18.05 -4.04
C LEU A 64 -28.23 18.91 -2.91
N ARG A 65 -28.56 20.18 -3.17
CA ARG A 65 -29.20 21.07 -2.18
C ARG A 65 -30.54 20.51 -1.68
N ASN A 66 -31.36 19.95 -2.58
CA ASN A 66 -32.64 19.32 -2.21
C ASN A 66 -32.46 18.10 -1.28
N HIS A 67 -31.33 17.41 -1.39
CA HIS A 67 -31.02 16.21 -0.62
C HIS A 67 -29.96 16.43 0.47
N ALA A 68 -29.56 17.67 0.74
CA ALA A 68 -28.46 17.99 1.65
C ALA A 68 -28.69 17.50 3.09
N HIS A 69 -29.95 17.43 3.51
CA HIS A 69 -30.37 16.91 4.81
C HIS A 69 -30.15 15.39 4.99
N LEU A 70 -29.89 14.65 3.91
CA LEU A 70 -29.60 13.22 3.91
C LEU A 70 -28.10 12.92 3.96
N VAL A 71 -27.26 13.88 3.57
CA VAL A 71 -25.81 13.70 3.45
C VAL A 71 -25.17 13.63 4.84
N GLN A 72 -24.49 12.52 5.13
CA GLN A 72 -23.76 12.28 6.38
C GLN A 72 -22.25 12.22 6.18
N ALA A 73 -21.81 11.80 4.98
CA ALA A 73 -20.42 11.79 4.56
C ALA A 73 -20.27 12.43 3.18
N PHE A 74 -19.30 13.32 3.04
CA PHE A 74 -18.99 14.01 1.78
C PHE A 74 -17.52 13.78 1.45
N SER A 75 -17.25 13.08 0.36
CA SER A 75 -15.93 12.83 -0.18
C SER A 75 -15.74 13.61 -1.45
N TYR A 76 -14.57 14.19 -1.59
CA TYR A 76 -14.27 15.09 -2.67
C TYR A 76 -12.85 14.89 -3.19
N GLU A 77 -12.70 14.90 -4.51
CA GLU A 77 -11.42 14.85 -5.21
C GLU A 77 -11.31 15.97 -6.26
N GLY A 78 -10.30 16.84 -6.15
CA GLY A 78 -9.92 17.78 -7.21
C GLY A 78 -10.41 19.24 -7.04
N HIS A 79 -11.15 19.79 -8.03
CA HIS A 79 -11.80 21.12 -8.04
C HIS A 79 -13.33 21.01 -8.28
N LEU A 80 -14.18 21.44 -7.32
CA LEU A 80 -15.63 21.58 -7.52
C LEU A 80 -16.00 22.94 -8.08
N LEU A 81 -17.18 22.99 -8.68
CA LEU A 81 -17.87 24.25 -8.96
C LEU A 81 -18.19 24.97 -7.64
N ALA A 82 -18.12 26.31 -7.66
CA ALA A 82 -18.27 27.16 -6.48
C ALA A 82 -19.59 26.94 -5.72
N GLU A 83 -20.64 26.49 -6.41
CA GLU A 83 -21.98 26.25 -5.85
C GLU A 83 -21.98 25.11 -4.82
N TYR A 84 -21.09 24.13 -4.93
CA TYR A 84 -21.01 23.03 -3.96
C TYR A 84 -20.58 23.52 -2.58
N TYR A 85 -19.67 24.49 -2.51
CA TYR A 85 -19.16 25.06 -1.26
C TYR A 85 -20.14 26.00 -0.57
N GLN A 86 -21.30 26.26 -1.18
CA GLN A 86 -22.38 27.06 -0.61
C GLN A 86 -23.52 26.20 -0.02
N ILE A 87 -23.44 24.88 -0.14
CA ILE A 87 -24.46 23.98 0.38
C ILE A 87 -24.20 23.70 1.87
N SER A 88 -25.19 23.99 2.71
CA SER A 88 -25.21 23.53 4.10
C SER A 88 -25.80 22.13 4.15
N PHE A 89 -25.11 21.23 4.83
CA PHE A 89 -25.45 19.83 5.06
C PHE A 89 -25.69 19.62 6.57
N PRO A 90 -26.94 19.77 7.06
CA PRO A 90 -27.24 19.79 8.49
C PRO A 90 -26.87 18.52 9.26
N ARG A 91 -26.60 17.41 8.55
CA ARG A 91 -26.22 16.10 9.13
C ARG A 91 -24.82 15.64 8.76
N LEU A 92 -24.02 16.51 8.11
CA LEU A 92 -22.68 16.14 7.68
C LEU A 92 -21.80 15.88 8.89
N SER A 93 -21.31 14.65 9.00
CA SER A 93 -20.50 14.17 10.12
C SER A 93 -19.08 13.80 9.70
N SER A 94 -18.87 13.46 8.42
CA SER A 94 -17.57 13.08 7.87
C SER A 94 -17.30 13.86 6.58
N ILE A 95 -16.10 14.41 6.46
CA ILE A 95 -15.62 15.05 5.24
C ILE A 95 -14.28 14.44 4.84
N HIS A 96 -14.15 14.09 3.56
CA HIS A 96 -12.94 13.51 2.97
C HIS A 96 -12.52 14.39 1.80
N LEU A 97 -11.32 14.98 1.87
CA LEU A 97 -10.83 15.98 0.95
C LEU A 97 -9.55 15.48 0.29
N TRP A 98 -9.58 15.20 -1.00
CA TRP A 98 -8.49 14.61 -1.75
C TRP A 98 -7.98 15.57 -2.82
N ILE A 99 -6.66 15.77 -2.87
CA ILE A 99 -5.99 16.62 -3.85
C ILE A 99 -4.95 15.79 -4.60
N ASN A 100 -5.23 15.59 -5.89
CA ASN A 100 -4.36 14.92 -6.84
C ASN A 100 -3.95 15.95 -7.91
N GLY A 101 -2.69 16.43 -7.89
CA GLY A 101 -2.10 17.20 -8.99
C GLY A 101 -2.07 18.74 -8.87
N LEU A 102 -1.20 19.32 -9.72
CA LEU A 102 -0.80 20.72 -10.01
C LEU A 102 -0.93 21.81 -8.91
N GLU A 103 0.21 22.45 -8.61
CA GLU A 103 0.45 23.43 -7.53
C GLU A 103 -0.31 24.78 -7.67
N SER A 104 -0.98 25.04 -8.80
CA SER A 104 -1.40 26.39 -9.20
C SER A 104 -2.72 26.90 -8.59
N THR A 105 -3.48 26.10 -7.83
CA THR A 105 -4.84 26.46 -7.38
C THR A 105 -5.04 26.47 -5.86
N SER A 106 -3.96 26.43 -5.08
CA SER A 106 -4.02 26.24 -3.61
C SER A 106 -4.87 27.30 -2.88
N LYS A 107 -4.81 28.58 -3.27
CA LYS A 107 -5.50 29.68 -2.57
C LYS A 107 -7.02 29.67 -2.74
N GLU A 108 -7.52 29.42 -3.94
CA GLU A 108 -8.96 29.36 -4.19
C GLU A 108 -9.58 28.17 -3.46
N LEU A 109 -8.90 27.02 -3.55
CA LEU A 109 -9.31 25.80 -2.86
C LEU A 109 -9.37 25.98 -1.34
N GLU A 110 -8.40 26.70 -0.78
CA GLU A 110 -8.36 27.04 0.63
C GLU A 110 -9.61 27.83 1.07
N ALA A 111 -9.98 28.88 0.33
CA ALA A 111 -11.16 29.70 0.64
C ALA A 111 -12.47 28.89 0.54
N ASP A 112 -12.57 28.04 -0.49
CA ASP A 112 -13.71 27.17 -0.72
C ASP A 112 -13.90 26.12 0.38
N TRP A 113 -12.81 25.46 0.79
CA TRP A 113 -12.84 24.48 1.87
C TRP A 113 -13.15 25.14 3.22
N SER A 114 -12.61 26.33 3.45
CA SER A 114 -12.93 27.13 4.64
C SER A 114 -14.43 27.40 4.73
N ARG A 115 -15.05 27.85 3.62
CA ARG A 115 -16.49 28.09 3.54
C ARG A 115 -17.29 26.82 3.81
N LEU A 116 -16.91 25.71 3.21
CA LEU A 116 -17.58 24.43 3.40
C LEU A 116 -17.56 23.99 4.87
N ILE A 117 -16.43 24.14 5.58
CA ILE A 117 -16.34 23.83 7.00
C ILE A 117 -17.20 24.78 7.85
N MET A 118 -17.19 26.08 7.56
CA MET A 118 -18.00 27.07 8.30
C MET A 118 -19.51 26.79 8.20
N LEU A 119 -19.99 26.33 7.04
CA LEU A 119 -21.40 26.00 6.83
C LEU A 119 -21.84 24.69 7.49
N ASN A 120 -20.88 23.87 7.95
CA ASN A 120 -21.13 22.50 8.40
C ASN A 120 -20.49 22.22 9.78
N PRO A 121 -20.94 22.91 10.85
CA PRO A 121 -20.37 22.77 12.19
C PRO A 121 -20.61 21.39 12.84
N THR A 122 -21.42 20.53 12.23
CA THR A 122 -21.71 19.16 12.68
C THR A 122 -20.60 18.15 12.33
N VAL A 123 -19.63 18.55 11.50
CA VAL A 123 -18.53 17.67 11.09
C VAL A 123 -17.73 17.20 12.30
N ARG A 124 -17.57 15.87 12.40
CA ARG A 124 -16.80 15.20 13.46
C ARG A 124 -15.53 14.54 12.94
N ASN A 125 -15.54 14.06 11.69
CA ASN A 125 -14.41 13.39 11.08
C ASN A 125 -13.93 14.21 9.88
N VAL A 126 -12.66 14.57 9.88
CA VAL A 126 -12.01 15.28 8.78
C VAL A 126 -10.88 14.39 8.29
N GLU A 127 -10.91 14.03 7.01
CA GLU A 127 -9.83 13.33 6.34
C GLU A 127 -9.31 14.16 5.18
N ILE A 128 -8.00 14.37 5.12
CA ILE A 128 -7.34 15.12 4.06
C ILE A 128 -6.23 14.26 3.47
N LEU A 129 -6.30 13.99 2.17
CA LEU A 129 -5.22 13.34 1.42
C LEU A 129 -4.71 14.35 0.39
N ALA A 130 -3.55 14.95 0.68
CA ALA A 130 -2.94 15.95 -0.17
C ALA A 130 -1.52 15.49 -0.53
N TYR A 131 -1.26 15.18 -1.80
CA TYR A 131 0.08 14.77 -2.25
C TYR A 131 0.95 15.95 -2.71
N THR A 132 0.35 17.13 -2.79
CA THR A 132 1.03 18.40 -3.08
C THR A 132 1.24 19.19 -1.79
N PRO A 133 2.19 20.14 -1.79
CA PRO A 133 2.28 21.07 -0.69
C PRO A 133 1.01 21.93 -0.58
N ILE A 134 0.53 22.11 0.63
CA ILE A 134 -0.72 22.81 0.92
C ILE A 134 -0.46 24.04 1.78
N TYR A 135 -1.25 25.08 1.54
CA TYR A 135 -1.31 26.30 2.33
C TYR A 135 -2.77 26.44 2.76
N PHE A 136 -3.09 26.08 4.00
CA PHE A 136 -4.47 25.97 4.48
C PHE A 136 -4.71 26.75 5.77
N THR A 137 -4.03 27.87 5.94
CA THR A 137 -4.14 28.70 7.15
C THR A 137 -5.60 29.04 7.47
N SER A 138 -6.34 29.60 6.51
CA SER A 138 -7.76 29.97 6.69
C SER A 138 -8.68 28.76 6.82
N PHE A 139 -8.35 27.63 6.19
CA PHE A 139 -9.10 26.38 6.38
C PHE A 139 -8.93 25.85 7.80
N TRP A 140 -7.71 25.81 8.33
CA TRP A 140 -7.46 25.39 9.70
C TRP A 140 -8.11 26.34 10.71
N ASP A 141 -8.17 27.62 10.40
CA ASP A 141 -8.87 28.62 11.20
C ASP A 141 -10.38 28.38 11.21
N ALA A 142 -10.97 28.06 10.05
CA ALA A 142 -12.36 27.65 9.94
C ALA A 142 -12.63 26.37 10.76
N VAL A 143 -11.75 25.37 10.69
CA VAL A 143 -11.84 24.13 11.49
C VAL A 143 -11.84 24.44 12.98
N PHE A 144 -10.90 25.28 13.44
CA PHE A 144 -10.78 25.64 14.86
C PHE A 144 -11.99 26.39 15.41
N THR A 145 -12.50 27.35 14.63
CA THR A 145 -13.59 28.26 15.01
C THR A 145 -14.97 27.63 14.86
N SER A 146 -15.20 26.87 13.80
CA SER A 146 -16.55 26.40 13.42
C SER A 146 -16.88 25.02 13.97
N LEU A 147 -15.91 24.11 14.08
CA LEU A 147 -16.17 22.76 14.58
C LEU A 147 -16.19 22.75 16.11
N ARG A 148 -17.39 22.56 16.69
CA ARG A 148 -17.58 22.60 18.15
C ARG A 148 -16.95 21.42 18.87
N SER A 149 -17.13 20.22 18.31
CA SER A 149 -16.70 18.96 18.95
C SER A 149 -16.14 17.96 17.93
N PRO A 150 -15.07 18.31 17.19
CA PRO A 150 -14.52 17.37 16.24
C PRO A 150 -13.92 16.15 16.96
N GLY A 151 -14.14 14.97 16.37
CA GLY A 151 -13.75 13.67 16.89
C GLY A 151 -12.39 13.25 16.36
N ARG A 152 -12.27 13.08 15.03
CA ARG A 152 -11.08 12.50 14.39
C ARG A 152 -10.58 13.35 13.22
N LEU A 153 -9.27 13.54 13.16
CA LEU A 153 -8.54 14.13 12.05
C LEU A 153 -7.62 13.06 11.43
N THR A 154 -7.67 12.89 10.12
CA THR A 154 -6.73 12.03 9.37
C THR A 154 -6.08 12.86 8.27
N ILE A 155 -4.75 12.86 8.19
CA ILE A 155 -4.01 13.61 7.19
C ILE A 155 -3.00 12.68 6.53
N GLY A 156 -3.01 12.63 5.20
CA GLY A 156 -2.10 11.83 4.40
C GLY A 156 -1.42 12.66 3.31
N GLY A 157 -0.13 12.46 3.11
CA GLY A 157 0.66 13.05 2.03
C GLY A 157 1.08 14.51 2.24
N ALA A 158 0.47 15.22 3.18
CA ALA A 158 0.61 16.66 3.30
C ALA A 158 2.06 17.10 3.58
N ARG A 159 2.49 18.12 2.84
CA ARG A 159 3.69 18.92 3.12
C ARG A 159 3.29 20.37 3.34
N MET A 160 3.23 20.80 4.59
CA MET A 160 3.03 22.23 4.91
C MET A 160 4.32 22.99 4.66
N LEU A 161 4.22 24.19 4.09
CA LEU A 161 5.37 24.96 3.63
C LEU A 161 5.71 26.17 4.50
N THR A 162 4.77 26.67 5.31
CA THR A 162 4.96 27.91 6.10
C THR A 162 4.80 27.69 7.60
N GLY A 163 5.45 28.55 8.37
CA GLY A 163 5.31 28.55 9.83
C GLY A 163 3.92 28.96 10.31
N GLU A 164 3.21 29.80 9.55
CA GLU A 164 1.83 30.22 9.89
C GLU A 164 0.81 29.11 9.64
N ASP A 165 0.92 28.40 8.52
CA ASP A 165 0.05 27.25 8.22
C ASP A 165 0.24 26.15 9.27
N THR A 166 1.50 25.90 9.65
CA THR A 166 1.83 24.96 10.73
C THR A 166 1.21 25.38 12.06
N LYS A 167 1.24 26.69 12.40
CA LYS A 167 0.59 27.24 13.60
C LYS A 167 -0.92 27.04 13.58
N ALA A 168 -1.57 27.39 12.47
CA ALA A 168 -3.02 27.27 12.31
C ALA A 168 -3.46 25.79 12.37
N PHE A 169 -2.70 24.90 11.72
CA PHE A 169 -2.91 23.47 11.76
C PHE A 169 -2.87 22.90 13.18
N TRP A 170 -1.81 23.17 13.94
CA TRP A 170 -1.66 22.68 15.30
C TRP A 170 -2.70 23.29 16.24
N ARG A 171 -3.09 24.55 16.02
CA ARG A 171 -4.24 25.18 16.70
C ARG A 171 -5.52 24.39 16.44
N ALA A 172 -5.81 24.04 15.20
CA ALA A 172 -6.97 23.21 14.87
C ALA A 172 -6.92 21.83 15.53
N CYS A 173 -5.74 21.19 15.54
CA CYS A 173 -5.51 19.88 16.16
C CYS A 173 -5.87 19.83 17.64
N SER A 174 -5.69 20.93 18.39
CA SER A 174 -6.09 21.05 19.80
C SER A 174 -7.56 20.71 20.08
N ARG A 175 -8.42 20.78 19.05
CA ARG A 175 -9.86 20.49 19.16
C ARG A 175 -10.20 19.01 19.01
N PHE A 176 -9.33 18.19 18.43
CA PHE A 176 -9.63 16.80 18.08
C PHE A 176 -9.33 15.82 19.22
N GLN A 177 -10.06 14.71 19.25
CA GLN A 177 -9.80 13.60 20.19
C GLN A 177 -8.84 12.56 19.59
N GLU A 178 -8.85 12.41 18.28
CA GLU A 178 -8.01 11.47 17.56
C GLU A 178 -7.33 12.15 16.37
N ILE A 179 -6.02 11.96 16.23
CA ILE A 179 -5.23 12.44 15.10
C ILE A 179 -4.47 11.27 14.49
N ASP A 180 -4.63 11.04 13.19
CA ASP A 180 -3.81 10.14 12.38
C ASP A 180 -3.08 10.97 11.31
N TYR A 181 -1.84 11.35 11.61
CA TYR A 181 -1.01 12.17 10.76
C TYR A 181 -0.01 11.30 9.99
N LYS A 182 0.02 11.44 8.67
CA LYS A 182 0.97 10.81 7.76
C LYS A 182 1.46 11.84 6.73
N GLY A 183 2.62 12.46 6.95
CA GLY A 183 3.14 13.49 6.04
C GLY A 183 4.57 13.90 6.36
N SER A 184 4.96 15.08 5.89
CA SER A 184 6.24 15.70 6.27
C SER A 184 6.29 15.99 7.77
N ASP A 185 7.48 16.03 8.38
CA ASP A 185 7.57 16.31 9.82
C ASP A 185 7.28 17.79 10.10
N GLN A 186 6.11 18.06 10.68
CA GLN A 186 5.66 19.43 10.94
C GLN A 186 6.36 20.10 12.11
N ALA A 187 7.03 19.31 12.94
CA ALA A 187 7.68 19.85 14.11
C ALA A 187 9.11 20.35 13.83
N VAL A 188 9.52 20.40 12.56
CA VAL A 188 10.68 21.19 12.14
C VAL A 188 10.44 22.69 12.33
N ALA A 189 9.18 23.17 12.29
CA ALA A 189 8.87 24.58 12.49
C ALA A 189 9.04 24.99 13.97
N PRO A 190 10.03 25.82 14.33
CA PRO A 190 10.50 25.96 15.71
C PRO A 190 9.56 26.68 16.69
N HIS A 191 8.47 27.32 16.24
CA HIS A 191 7.73 28.29 17.07
C HIS A 191 6.20 28.23 16.98
N GLY A 192 5.63 27.08 16.57
CA GLY A 192 4.21 27.06 16.20
C GLY A 192 3.23 26.33 17.13
N PHE A 193 3.69 25.31 17.86
CA PHE A 193 2.81 24.33 18.49
C PHE A 193 2.78 24.38 20.02
N VAL A 194 3.71 25.10 20.65
CA VAL A 194 3.91 25.10 22.11
C VAL A 194 2.85 25.92 22.84
N ASP A 195 1.97 26.66 22.17
CA ASP A 195 1.04 27.57 22.85
C ASP A 195 -0.35 26.97 23.11
N TYR A 196 -0.72 25.89 22.43
CA TYR A 196 -2.07 25.34 22.50
C TYR A 196 -2.24 24.27 23.58
N ASP A 197 -3.47 24.09 24.08
CA ASP A 197 -3.84 23.01 25.01
C ASP A 197 -4.34 21.79 24.22
N TYR A 198 -3.66 20.65 24.36
CA TYR A 198 -4.02 19.39 23.72
C TYR A 198 -4.68 18.40 24.68
N SER A 199 -5.24 18.88 25.80
CA SER A 199 -5.96 18.07 26.78
C SER A 199 -7.11 17.24 26.18
N ARG A 200 -7.68 17.63 25.03
CA ARG A 200 -8.72 16.84 24.35
C ARG A 200 -8.18 15.63 23.60
N LEU A 201 -6.90 15.62 23.25
CA LEU A 201 -6.29 14.59 22.42
C LEU A 201 -6.11 13.30 23.21
N LYS A 202 -6.81 12.24 22.79
CA LYS A 202 -6.78 10.92 23.42
C LYS A 202 -5.96 9.92 22.60
N ARG A 203 -5.90 10.08 21.28
CA ARG A 203 -5.25 9.13 20.38
C ARG A 203 -4.44 9.86 19.33
N LEU A 204 -3.17 9.53 19.25
CA LEU A 204 -2.26 10.13 18.29
C LEU A 204 -1.51 9.03 17.55
N ARG A 205 -1.65 9.01 16.22
CA ARG A 205 -0.76 8.29 15.31
C ARG A 205 0.00 9.32 14.50
N TYR A 206 1.31 9.35 14.67
CA TYR A 206 2.21 10.25 13.97
C TYR A 206 3.15 9.46 13.08
N LYS A 207 3.06 9.65 11.77
CA LYS A 207 3.87 8.96 10.78
C LYS A 207 4.57 9.96 9.86
N SER A 208 5.86 10.23 10.12
CA SER A 208 6.64 11.10 9.24
C SER A 208 7.23 10.33 8.05
N MET A 209 7.18 10.97 6.89
CA MET A 209 7.79 10.50 5.63
C MET A 209 9.14 11.17 5.33
N ASP A 210 9.52 12.23 6.06
CA ASP A 210 10.70 13.04 5.74
C ASP A 210 12.01 12.46 6.32
N PHE A 211 13.13 12.71 5.63
CA PHE A 211 14.48 12.29 6.02
C PHE A 211 15.26 13.29 6.89
N ALA A 212 14.76 14.51 7.11
CA ALA A 212 15.52 15.54 7.83
C ALA A 212 15.70 15.25 9.34
N PHE A 213 16.71 15.86 9.95
CA PHE A 213 17.03 15.71 11.37
C PHE A 213 15.91 16.28 12.28
N PRO A 214 15.66 15.68 13.45
CA PRO A 214 14.66 16.17 14.39
C PRO A 214 15.03 17.55 14.93
N ALA A 215 14.08 18.47 14.91
CA ALA A 215 14.24 19.75 15.60
C ALA A 215 14.13 19.53 17.12
N PRO A 216 14.91 20.27 17.94
CA PRO A 216 14.94 20.11 19.40
C PRO A 216 13.60 20.28 20.13
N GLY A 217 12.58 20.87 19.49
CA GLY A 217 11.24 21.10 20.07
C GLY A 217 10.20 20.02 19.77
N LEU A 218 10.54 18.97 19.01
CA LEU A 218 9.60 17.99 18.46
C LEU A 218 8.65 17.36 19.46
N LEU A 219 9.11 17.12 20.70
CA LEU A 219 8.34 16.42 21.70
C LEU A 219 7.67 17.33 22.74
N GLN A 220 8.00 18.63 22.80
CA GLN A 220 7.50 19.51 23.87
C GLN A 220 5.96 19.61 23.90
N TRP A 221 5.31 19.63 22.73
CA TRP A 221 3.84 19.65 22.66
C TRP A 221 3.20 18.33 23.08
N LEU A 222 3.89 17.19 22.96
CA LEU A 222 3.37 15.91 23.46
C LEU A 222 3.17 15.94 24.97
N GLY A 223 4.01 16.69 25.69
CA GLY A 223 3.87 16.92 27.11
C GLY A 223 2.55 17.61 27.51
N LYS A 224 1.88 18.27 26.55
CA LYS A 224 0.57 18.90 26.76
C LYS A 224 -0.62 17.98 26.49
N CYS A 225 -0.38 16.76 26.01
CA CYS A 225 -1.43 15.80 25.69
C CYS A 225 -1.76 14.95 26.94
N CYS A 226 -2.20 15.57 28.03
CA CYS A 226 -2.33 14.90 29.33
C CYS A 226 -3.36 13.76 29.38
N ASN A 227 -4.32 13.72 28.44
CA ASN A 227 -5.35 12.68 28.35
C ASN A 227 -5.06 11.63 27.27
N LEU A 228 -3.80 11.52 26.83
CA LEU A 228 -3.40 10.57 25.80
C LEU A 228 -3.53 9.12 26.31
N THR A 229 -4.38 8.34 25.66
CA THR A 229 -4.59 6.91 25.92
C THR A 229 -3.83 6.04 24.93
N LYS A 230 -3.68 6.51 23.68
CA LYS A 230 -2.95 5.78 22.62
C LYS A 230 -1.95 6.68 21.92
N PHE A 231 -0.69 6.27 21.89
CA PHE A 231 0.37 6.97 21.19
C PHE A 231 1.09 6.03 20.23
N ARG A 232 1.14 6.40 18.95
CA ARG A 232 1.86 5.66 17.92
C ARG A 232 2.78 6.56 17.14
N TRP A 233 4.07 6.33 17.26
CA TRP A 233 5.12 7.08 16.57
C TRP A 233 5.77 6.20 15.50
N GLN A 234 5.72 6.61 14.22
CA GLN A 234 6.27 5.84 13.11
C GLN A 234 7.01 6.73 12.11
N CYS A 235 8.30 6.97 12.34
CA CYS A 235 9.15 7.66 11.36
C CYS A 235 10.07 6.63 10.69
N HIS A 236 10.16 6.63 9.36
CA HIS A 236 10.96 5.64 8.61
C HIS A 236 12.47 5.87 8.78
N SER A 237 12.86 7.13 8.73
CA SER A 237 14.23 7.64 8.78
C SER A 237 14.57 8.23 10.15
N ARG A 238 13.60 8.91 10.78
CA ARG A 238 13.81 9.64 12.04
C ARG A 238 13.67 8.74 13.25
N LEU A 239 14.49 9.04 14.23
CA LEU A 239 14.55 8.34 15.49
C LEU A 239 13.89 9.24 16.53
N ILE A 240 12.99 8.68 17.34
CA ILE A 240 12.43 9.44 18.47
C ILE A 240 13.57 9.84 19.42
N PRO A 241 13.68 11.12 19.85
CA PRO A 241 14.71 11.52 20.80
C PRO A 241 14.37 10.96 22.19
N LEU A 242 14.89 9.76 22.48
CA LEU A 242 14.51 8.98 23.66
C LEU A 242 14.82 9.71 24.98
N GLN A 243 15.86 10.53 25.05
CA GLN A 243 16.16 11.30 26.26
C GLN A 243 15.02 12.25 26.62
N GLN A 244 14.61 13.12 25.69
CA GLN A 244 13.51 14.06 25.92
C GLN A 244 12.20 13.33 26.22
N PHE A 245 11.96 12.17 25.59
CA PHE A 245 10.79 11.35 25.89
C PHE A 245 10.86 10.75 27.30
N ALA A 246 12.04 10.33 27.76
CA ALA A 246 12.28 9.85 29.12
C ALA A 246 12.05 10.96 30.15
N ASP A 247 12.55 12.17 29.91
CA ASP A 247 12.38 13.32 30.81
C ASP A 247 10.87 13.64 30.99
N MET A 248 10.10 13.63 29.91
CA MET A 248 8.64 13.81 29.98
C MET A 248 7.91 12.65 30.67
N ALA A 249 8.36 11.41 30.46
CA ALA A 249 7.79 10.25 31.15
C ALA A 249 8.02 10.35 32.66
N GLN A 250 9.22 10.76 33.10
CA GLN A 250 9.55 11.00 34.52
C GLN A 250 8.61 12.02 35.15
N MET A 251 8.22 13.05 34.41
CA MET A 251 7.23 14.05 34.83
C MET A 251 5.79 13.53 34.87
N SER A 252 5.55 12.25 34.53
CA SER A 252 4.24 11.59 34.57
C SER A 252 3.17 12.30 33.73
N LEU A 253 3.55 12.85 32.57
CA LEU A 253 2.66 13.68 31.73
C LEU A 253 1.51 12.90 31.06
N TRP A 254 1.58 11.57 31.00
CA TRP A 254 0.58 10.73 30.34
C TRP A 254 -0.03 9.67 31.27
N PRO A 255 -0.78 10.07 32.31
CA PRO A 255 -1.30 9.15 33.32
C PRO A 255 -2.31 8.13 32.79
N LEU A 256 -2.92 8.38 31.62
CA LEU A 256 -3.94 7.52 31.01
C LEU A 256 -3.44 6.64 29.86
N LEU A 257 -2.13 6.66 29.57
CA LEU A 257 -1.57 5.96 28.41
C LEU A 257 -1.62 4.45 28.59
N ASP A 258 -2.31 3.72 27.71
CA ASP A 258 -2.38 2.24 27.77
C ASP A 258 -1.92 1.53 26.49
N ASP A 259 -1.80 2.24 25.36
CA ASP A 259 -1.27 1.74 24.08
C ASP A 259 -0.10 2.63 23.63
N LEU A 260 1.11 2.09 23.67
CA LEU A 260 2.31 2.77 23.23
C LEU A 260 3.02 1.98 22.13
N HIS A 261 3.12 2.59 20.95
CA HIS A 261 3.82 2.06 19.80
C HIS A 261 4.93 3.02 19.37
N ILE A 262 6.17 2.56 19.45
CA ILE A 262 7.33 3.28 18.98
C ILE A 262 7.92 2.57 17.77
N GLY A 263 8.16 3.33 16.71
CA GLY A 263 8.75 2.86 15.46
C GLY A 263 10.22 2.51 15.61
N LYS A 264 11.09 3.27 14.93
CA LYS A 264 12.54 3.17 15.04
C LYS A 264 13.04 4.15 16.11
N THR A 265 13.93 3.71 16.99
CA THR A 265 14.53 4.57 18.03
C THR A 265 16.05 4.63 17.93
N SER A 266 16.62 5.76 18.36
CA SER A 266 18.05 5.91 18.67
C SER A 266 18.16 6.41 20.09
N GLY A 267 18.67 5.55 20.93
CA GLY A 267 18.94 5.84 22.32
C GLY A 267 19.49 4.60 22.98
N THR A 268 19.82 4.75 24.24
CA THR A 268 20.35 3.65 25.04
C THR A 268 19.22 2.81 25.62
N ASP A 269 19.53 1.57 25.95
CA ASP A 269 18.63 0.71 26.72
C ASP A 269 18.20 1.37 28.04
N GLY A 270 19.10 2.09 28.71
CA GLY A 270 18.79 2.81 29.95
C GLY A 270 17.70 3.88 29.78
N GLN A 271 17.77 4.68 28.70
CA GLN A 271 16.75 5.69 28.41
C GLN A 271 15.37 5.07 28.21
N LEU A 272 15.31 3.96 27.48
CA LEU A 272 14.06 3.25 27.24
C LEU A 272 13.54 2.58 28.53
N GLY A 273 14.42 2.08 29.39
CA GLY A 273 14.07 1.61 30.73
C GLY A 273 13.45 2.70 31.59
N VAL A 274 14.00 3.91 31.59
CA VAL A 274 13.39 5.06 32.30
C VAL A 274 11.99 5.38 31.78
N ILE A 275 11.80 5.36 30.46
CA ILE A 275 10.47 5.57 29.87
C ILE A 275 9.49 4.54 30.42
N ILE A 276 9.83 3.25 30.32
CA ILE A 276 8.97 2.15 30.78
C ILE A 276 8.70 2.26 32.28
N GLN A 277 9.73 2.58 33.07
CA GLN A 277 9.60 2.74 34.51
C GLN A 277 8.54 3.79 34.89
N HIS A 278 8.45 4.91 34.19
CA HIS A 278 7.59 6.03 34.59
C HIS A 278 6.22 6.07 33.90
N LEU A 279 5.96 5.19 32.93
CA LEU A 279 4.64 5.09 32.30
C LEU A 279 3.64 4.36 33.21
N PRO A 280 2.34 4.68 33.10
CA PRO A 280 1.28 3.89 33.73
C PRO A 280 1.23 2.46 33.15
N PRO A 281 0.56 1.51 33.83
CA PRO A 281 0.46 0.12 33.36
C PRO A 281 -0.07 -0.02 31.93
N LEU A 282 0.84 -0.31 30.99
CA LEU A 282 0.50 -0.47 29.58
C LEU A 282 -0.25 -1.78 29.33
N LYS A 283 -1.24 -1.73 28.43
CA LYS A 283 -1.90 -2.91 27.85
C LYS A 283 -1.26 -3.32 26.53
N HIS A 284 -0.78 -2.36 25.75
CA HIS A 284 -0.14 -2.63 24.47
C HIS A 284 1.21 -1.91 24.39
N TRP A 285 2.27 -2.70 24.20
CA TRP A 285 3.62 -2.20 24.00
C TRP A 285 4.16 -2.73 22.67
N THR A 286 4.53 -1.81 21.78
CA THR A 286 5.16 -2.16 20.51
C THR A 286 6.43 -1.33 20.30
N LEU A 287 7.54 -2.00 20.01
CA LEU A 287 8.78 -1.39 19.56
C LEU A 287 9.17 -2.04 18.25
N LYS A 288 9.10 -1.30 17.12
CA LYS A 288 9.43 -1.90 15.82
C LYS A 288 10.91 -2.20 15.70
N SER A 289 11.78 -1.25 16.08
CA SER A 289 13.23 -1.40 16.07
C SER A 289 13.90 -0.40 17.01
N GLY A 290 15.03 -0.80 17.60
CA GLY A 290 15.75 0.03 18.57
C GLY A 290 16.61 -0.80 19.51
N ASN A 291 17.16 -0.14 20.53
CA ASN A 291 17.88 -0.79 21.62
C ASN A 291 16.91 -1.07 22.77
N PHE A 292 16.59 -2.34 22.99
CA PHE A 292 15.80 -2.85 24.11
C PHE A 292 16.56 -4.02 24.71
N GLY A 293 17.32 -3.75 25.75
CA GLY A 293 18.20 -4.70 26.42
C GLY A 293 17.72 -5.04 27.84
N PRO A 294 18.63 -5.53 28.70
CA PRO A 294 18.28 -6.01 30.03
C PRO A 294 17.67 -4.94 30.95
N ALA A 295 18.11 -3.67 30.85
CA ALA A 295 17.60 -2.61 31.71
C ALA A 295 16.14 -2.26 31.38
N SER A 296 15.81 -2.08 30.09
CA SER A 296 14.42 -1.89 29.66
C SER A 296 13.54 -3.08 30.01
N PHE A 297 14.08 -4.29 29.82
CA PHE A 297 13.33 -5.51 30.06
C PHE A 297 13.00 -5.72 31.54
N ALA A 298 13.94 -5.40 32.46
CA ALA A 298 13.68 -5.46 33.90
C ALA A 298 12.51 -4.53 34.29
N GLN A 299 12.53 -3.28 33.80
CA GLN A 299 11.43 -2.34 34.07
C GLN A 299 10.10 -2.81 33.46
N LEU A 300 10.13 -3.40 32.25
CA LEU A 300 8.95 -3.98 31.62
C LEU A 300 8.35 -5.12 32.45
N GLN A 301 9.23 -6.00 32.94
CA GLN A 301 8.86 -7.14 33.78
C GLN A 301 8.21 -6.67 35.08
N ASP A 302 8.85 -5.76 35.79
CA ASP A 302 8.44 -5.35 37.13
C ASP A 302 7.12 -4.58 37.13
N ARG A 303 6.86 -3.76 36.09
CA ARG A 303 5.70 -2.85 36.06
C ARG A 303 4.54 -3.26 35.17
N HIS A 304 4.79 -3.98 34.07
CA HIS A 304 3.79 -4.11 33.01
C HIS A 304 3.35 -5.53 32.71
N PHE A 305 4.08 -6.58 33.12
CA PHE A 305 3.72 -7.96 32.80
C PHE A 305 2.32 -8.37 33.28
N GLY A 306 1.84 -7.76 34.38
CA GLY A 306 0.49 -8.00 34.89
C GLY A 306 -0.64 -7.42 34.03
N SER A 307 -0.37 -6.37 33.24
CA SER A 307 -1.38 -5.66 32.43
C SER A 307 -1.25 -5.87 30.92
N LEU A 308 -0.09 -6.35 30.45
CA LEU A 308 0.20 -6.46 29.02
C LEU A 308 -0.65 -7.54 28.33
N THR A 309 -1.38 -7.09 27.31
CA THR A 309 -2.14 -7.93 26.38
C THR A 309 -1.46 -8.01 25.01
N THR A 310 -0.61 -7.04 24.67
CA THR A 310 0.17 -7.05 23.42
C THR A 310 1.61 -6.66 23.68
N LEU A 311 2.53 -7.50 23.24
CA LEU A 311 3.96 -7.26 23.26
C LEU A 311 4.52 -7.57 21.87
N SER A 312 4.94 -6.54 21.13
CA SER A 312 5.44 -6.67 19.75
C SER A 312 6.81 -6.03 19.57
N MET A 313 7.81 -6.85 19.26
CA MET A 313 9.22 -6.50 19.05
C MET A 313 9.82 -7.20 17.82
N PRO A 314 9.24 -7.03 16.61
CA PRO A 314 9.56 -7.86 15.46
C PRO A 314 10.96 -7.64 14.86
N LYS A 315 11.59 -6.47 15.09
CA LYS A 315 12.93 -6.14 14.55
C LYS A 315 13.84 -5.50 15.61
N VAL A 316 13.76 -6.00 16.83
CA VAL A 316 14.55 -5.52 17.97
C VAL A 316 15.57 -6.59 18.34
N ASP A 317 16.80 -6.43 17.86
CA ASP A 317 17.81 -7.49 17.90
C ASP A 317 18.38 -7.73 19.29
N THR A 318 18.27 -6.70 20.12
CA THR A 318 18.64 -6.69 21.54
C THR A 318 17.58 -7.36 22.42
N PHE A 319 16.34 -7.55 21.91
CA PHE A 319 15.32 -8.34 22.59
C PHE A 319 15.65 -9.83 22.39
N THR A 320 16.37 -10.37 23.37
CA THR A 320 16.95 -11.72 23.27
C THR A 320 15.89 -12.81 23.37
N SER A 321 16.26 -14.01 22.93
CA SER A 321 15.41 -15.20 23.05
C SER A 321 15.08 -15.52 24.51
N HIS A 322 16.03 -15.37 25.44
CA HIS A 322 15.75 -15.51 26.88
C HIS A 322 14.71 -14.51 27.40
N MET A 323 14.77 -13.24 26.96
CA MET A 323 13.75 -12.23 27.33
C MET A 323 12.38 -12.60 26.76
N ALA A 324 12.32 -13.05 25.51
CA ALA A 324 11.09 -13.49 24.86
C ALA A 324 10.45 -14.67 25.59
N LEU A 325 11.23 -15.69 25.97
CA LEU A 325 10.77 -16.83 26.76
C LEU A 325 10.27 -16.40 28.14
N LYS A 326 11.00 -15.51 28.82
CA LYS A 326 10.58 -14.99 30.12
C LYS A 326 9.28 -14.18 30.03
N ALA A 327 9.02 -13.48 28.93
CA ALA A 327 7.75 -12.80 28.69
C ALA A 327 6.60 -13.80 28.50
N LEU A 328 6.77 -14.86 27.69
CA LEU A 328 5.77 -15.92 27.51
C LEU A 328 5.44 -16.66 28.83
N SER A 329 6.45 -16.85 29.69
CA SER A 329 6.29 -17.52 30.98
C SER A 329 5.72 -16.64 32.09
N ASN A 330 5.76 -15.31 31.98
CA ASN A 330 5.32 -14.42 33.08
C ASN A 330 4.17 -13.46 32.72
N CYS A 331 3.84 -13.26 31.44
CA CYS A 331 2.73 -12.40 31.01
C CYS A 331 1.43 -13.20 30.83
N SER A 332 0.70 -13.45 31.90
CA SER A 332 -0.51 -14.30 31.87
C SER A 332 -1.68 -13.73 31.03
N GLN A 333 -1.76 -12.40 30.87
CA GLN A 333 -2.80 -11.72 30.10
C GLN A 333 -2.47 -11.53 28.61
N LEU A 334 -1.33 -12.03 28.15
CA LEU A 334 -0.84 -11.78 26.80
C LEU A 334 -1.73 -12.46 25.74
N GLU A 335 -2.25 -11.67 24.81
CA GLU A 335 -3.09 -12.11 23.68
C GLU A 335 -2.34 -12.05 22.35
N VAL A 336 -1.40 -11.11 22.19
CA VAL A 336 -0.58 -10.94 20.99
C VAL A 336 0.88 -10.86 21.38
N PHE A 337 1.69 -11.79 20.87
CA PHE A 337 3.13 -11.80 21.05
C PHE A 337 3.84 -11.80 19.70
N GLU A 338 4.69 -10.81 19.47
CA GLU A 338 5.58 -10.77 18.31
C GLU A 338 7.01 -10.53 18.77
N ALA A 339 7.94 -11.36 18.33
CA ALA A 339 9.37 -11.20 18.60
C ALA A 339 10.16 -11.58 17.35
N ARG A 340 11.38 -11.05 17.22
CA ARG A 340 12.24 -11.39 16.08
C ARG A 340 12.55 -12.89 16.05
N ARG A 341 12.98 -13.47 17.18
CA ARG A 341 13.39 -14.87 17.26
C ARG A 341 13.33 -15.46 18.66
N ILE A 342 13.15 -16.78 18.75
CA ILE A 342 13.39 -17.60 19.95
C ILE A 342 14.32 -18.77 19.56
N SER A 343 15.39 -18.97 20.31
CA SER A 343 16.29 -20.11 20.15
C SER A 343 15.74 -21.32 20.90
N LEU A 344 15.71 -22.47 20.23
CA LEU A 344 15.34 -23.73 20.87
C LEU A 344 16.37 -24.18 21.91
N GLN A 345 17.63 -23.74 21.78
CA GLN A 345 18.64 -23.97 22.81
C GLN A 345 18.27 -23.27 24.12
N ASP A 346 17.84 -22.01 24.06
CA ASP A 346 17.42 -21.25 25.24
C ASP A 346 16.13 -21.84 25.85
N LEU A 347 15.20 -22.31 25.01
CA LEU A 347 13.99 -22.98 25.47
C LEU A 347 14.33 -24.25 26.26
N ARG A 348 15.32 -25.02 25.80
CA ARG A 348 15.81 -26.22 26.49
C ARG A 348 16.51 -25.89 27.81
N LEU A 349 17.29 -24.80 27.85
CA LEU A 349 17.97 -24.33 29.06
C LEU A 349 17.00 -23.74 30.09
N SER A 350 15.79 -23.33 29.68
CA SER A 350 14.78 -22.75 30.56
C SER A 350 13.38 -23.26 30.19
N PRO A 351 13.06 -24.55 30.48
CA PRO A 351 11.83 -25.21 30.05
C PRO A 351 10.62 -24.83 30.91
N GLN A 352 10.46 -23.54 31.22
CA GLN A 352 9.32 -23.03 31.97
C GLN A 352 8.05 -23.06 31.11
N PHE A 353 6.91 -23.38 31.74
CA PHE A 353 5.64 -23.36 31.05
C PHE A 353 5.23 -21.94 30.69
N TRP A 354 4.71 -21.76 29.48
CA TRP A 354 4.13 -20.50 29.07
C TRP A 354 2.80 -20.25 29.81
N THR A 355 2.71 -19.12 30.50
CA THR A 355 1.52 -18.76 31.31
C THR A 355 0.50 -17.95 30.52
N CYS A 356 0.86 -17.46 29.33
CA CYS A 356 0.00 -16.70 28.42
C CYS A 356 -1.12 -17.56 27.76
N ARG A 357 -2.02 -18.15 28.55
CA ARG A 357 -3.10 -19.02 28.05
C ARG A 357 -4.11 -18.32 27.15
N ARG A 358 -4.14 -16.98 27.19
CA ARG A 358 -4.98 -16.13 26.33
C ARG A 358 -4.32 -15.79 24.99
N LEU A 359 -3.14 -16.34 24.68
CA LEU A 359 -2.42 -16.00 23.46
C LEU A 359 -3.22 -16.43 22.22
N ARG A 360 -3.64 -15.44 21.42
CA ARG A 360 -4.38 -15.60 20.17
C ARG A 360 -3.48 -15.48 18.96
N ARG A 361 -2.42 -14.68 19.03
CA ARG A 361 -1.48 -14.48 17.93
C ARG A 361 -0.03 -14.60 18.40
N LEU A 362 0.69 -15.51 17.76
CA LEU A 362 2.11 -15.72 17.98
C LEU A 362 2.88 -15.50 16.67
N ARG A 363 3.76 -14.51 16.66
CA ARG A 363 4.65 -14.24 15.51
C ARG A 363 6.11 -14.23 15.93
N VAL A 364 6.78 -15.35 15.76
CA VAL A 364 8.15 -15.56 16.20
C VAL A 364 8.85 -16.54 15.27
N PHE A 365 10.05 -16.22 14.80
CA PHE A 365 10.90 -17.20 14.14
C PHE A 365 11.63 -18.07 15.17
N PHE A 366 11.42 -19.38 15.14
CA PHE A 366 12.15 -20.32 15.99
C PHE A 366 13.44 -20.75 15.29
N THR A 367 14.59 -20.61 15.95
CA THR A 367 15.90 -20.97 15.40
C THR A 367 16.49 -22.18 16.11
N MET A 368 17.26 -22.99 15.37
CA MET A 368 17.99 -24.16 15.86
C MET A 368 19.48 -24.04 15.57
N ASP A 369 20.33 -24.54 16.48
CA ASP A 369 21.78 -24.59 16.26
C ASP A 369 22.18 -25.77 15.36
N SER A 370 21.43 -26.87 15.42
CA SER A 370 21.63 -28.04 14.57
C SER A 370 20.28 -28.62 14.17
N SER A 371 20.16 -29.11 12.94
CA SER A 371 18.92 -29.69 12.40
C SER A 371 18.53 -31.05 13.01
N LYS A 372 19.27 -31.54 14.01
CA LYS A 372 19.11 -32.88 14.60
C LYS A 372 18.56 -32.89 16.03
N ASP A 373 18.29 -31.73 16.64
CA ASP A 373 17.78 -31.67 18.02
C ASP A 373 16.25 -31.85 18.07
N ILE A 374 15.80 -33.09 17.85
CA ILE A 374 14.38 -33.49 17.90
C ILE A 374 13.79 -33.23 19.29
N GLY A 375 14.60 -33.32 20.35
CA GLY A 375 14.14 -33.09 21.73
C GLY A 375 13.69 -31.64 21.95
N ALA A 376 14.44 -30.67 21.43
CA ALA A 376 14.08 -29.27 21.55
C ALA A 376 12.85 -28.90 20.69
N GLU A 377 12.69 -29.51 19.50
CA GLU A 377 11.48 -29.35 18.69
C GLU A 377 10.25 -29.94 19.39
N THR A 378 10.37 -31.13 19.98
CA THR A 378 9.30 -31.78 20.74
C THR A 378 8.86 -30.89 21.90
N LEU A 379 9.81 -30.30 22.63
CA LEU A 379 9.52 -29.35 23.72
C LEU A 379 8.80 -28.09 23.21
N LEU A 380 9.19 -27.53 22.06
CA LEU A 380 8.48 -26.40 21.45
C LEU A 380 7.02 -26.75 21.16
N LEU A 381 6.77 -27.90 20.53
CA LEU A 381 5.42 -28.33 20.16
C LEU A 381 4.56 -28.63 21.38
N GLU A 382 5.15 -29.15 22.46
CA GLU A 382 4.49 -29.34 23.74
C GLU A 382 4.09 -28.00 24.40
N GLN A 383 4.94 -26.97 24.30
CA GLN A 383 4.59 -25.64 24.81
C GLN A 383 3.49 -24.98 23.98
N LEU A 384 3.52 -25.16 22.65
CA LEU A 384 2.50 -24.63 21.75
C LEU A 384 1.15 -25.30 21.93
N SER A 385 1.11 -26.63 22.12
CA SER A 385 -0.15 -27.38 22.31
C SER A 385 -0.96 -26.92 23.53
N LYS A 386 -0.29 -26.27 24.49
CA LYS A 386 -0.88 -25.71 25.72
C LYS A 386 -1.57 -24.36 25.49
N LEU A 387 -1.43 -23.74 24.31
CA LEU A 387 -2.01 -22.45 23.96
C LEU A 387 -3.30 -22.61 23.14
N GLU A 388 -4.32 -23.21 23.73
CA GLU A 388 -5.59 -23.57 23.05
C GLU A 388 -6.35 -22.39 22.41
N GLN A 389 -6.08 -21.16 22.86
CA GLN A 389 -6.70 -19.94 22.34
C GLN A 389 -6.02 -19.40 21.06
N LEU A 390 -4.98 -20.07 20.58
CA LEU A 390 -4.16 -19.61 19.47
C LEU A 390 -4.93 -19.69 18.14
N GLU A 391 -5.00 -18.54 17.47
CA GLU A 391 -5.74 -18.29 16.24
C GLU A 391 -4.79 -18.09 15.05
N GLU A 392 -3.65 -17.43 15.29
CA GLU A 392 -2.61 -17.18 14.28
C GLU A 392 -1.22 -17.60 14.80
N ILE A 393 -0.54 -18.44 14.03
CA ILE A 393 0.89 -18.73 14.15
C ILE A 393 1.61 -18.22 12.91
N ASP A 394 2.62 -17.36 13.10
CA ASP A 394 3.54 -16.93 12.04
C ASP A 394 4.99 -17.16 12.48
N VAL A 395 5.55 -18.26 11.99
CA VAL A 395 6.94 -18.68 12.22
C VAL A 395 7.85 -18.36 11.04
N SER A 396 7.39 -17.47 10.15
CA SER A 396 8.13 -17.11 8.95
C SER A 396 9.46 -16.43 9.28
N GLN A 397 10.50 -16.76 8.51
CA GLN A 397 11.80 -16.15 8.69
C GLN A 397 11.90 -14.81 7.97
N MET A 398 12.31 -13.77 8.70
CA MET A 398 12.85 -12.55 8.08
C MET A 398 14.34 -12.77 7.80
N PRO A 399 14.76 -12.88 6.52
CA PRO A 399 16.15 -13.16 6.19
C PRO A 399 17.04 -12.06 6.76
N ARG A 400 18.17 -12.45 7.35
CA ARG A 400 19.20 -11.50 7.73
C ARG A 400 19.98 -11.14 6.49
N LEU A 401 20.26 -9.86 6.28
CA LEU A 401 21.21 -9.45 5.27
C LEU A 401 22.61 -9.64 5.86
N GLY A 402 23.40 -10.52 5.24
CA GLY A 402 24.82 -10.65 5.53
C GLY A 402 25.60 -9.39 5.14
N PRO A 403 26.90 -9.31 5.46
CA PRO A 403 27.75 -8.20 5.05
C PRO A 403 27.84 -8.05 3.52
N ASP A 404 27.60 -9.12 2.77
CA ASP A 404 27.53 -9.17 1.31
C ASP A 404 26.10 -8.95 0.76
N TYR A 405 25.17 -8.50 1.60
CA TYR A 405 23.74 -8.35 1.30
C TYR A 405 23.03 -9.63 0.88
N LYS A 406 23.65 -10.82 1.03
CA LYS A 406 22.96 -12.08 0.80
C LYS A 406 22.02 -12.39 1.97
N ALA A 407 20.85 -12.93 1.62
CA ALA A 407 19.91 -13.43 2.60
C ALA A 407 20.49 -14.67 3.29
N ILE A 408 20.79 -14.56 4.58
CA ILE A 408 21.18 -15.68 5.43
C ILE A 408 19.91 -16.23 6.07
N TYR A 409 19.66 -17.51 5.80
CA TYR A 409 18.60 -18.30 6.42
C TYR A 409 19.19 -19.11 7.58
N GLU A 410 18.42 -19.24 8.65
CA GLU A 410 18.83 -19.90 9.89
C GLU A 410 18.05 -21.23 9.95
N PRO A 411 18.63 -22.31 10.47
CA PRO A 411 17.91 -23.57 10.62
C PRO A 411 16.64 -23.35 11.47
N ALA A 412 15.53 -23.92 11.01
CA ALA A 412 14.22 -23.79 11.63
C ALA A 412 13.64 -25.17 11.97
N PRO A 413 12.77 -25.26 12.99
CA PRO A 413 12.06 -26.48 13.32
C PRO A 413 11.26 -27.01 12.14
N GLN A 414 11.21 -28.34 12.00
CA GLN A 414 10.39 -28.99 11.00
C GLN A 414 8.96 -29.22 11.52
N TRP A 415 7.97 -28.70 10.81
CA TRP A 415 6.55 -28.88 11.16
C TRP A 415 5.99 -30.16 10.55
N ARG A 416 6.44 -31.32 11.07
CA ARG A 416 6.09 -32.66 10.57
C ARG A 416 5.54 -33.58 11.64
N LEU A 417 4.74 -34.57 11.22
CA LEU A 417 4.14 -35.56 12.11
C LEU A 417 5.17 -36.39 12.86
N ASP A 418 6.23 -36.83 12.17
CA ASP A 418 7.35 -37.57 12.78
C ASP A 418 8.23 -36.71 13.71
N HIS A 419 8.04 -35.39 13.70
CA HIS A 419 8.67 -34.43 14.61
C HIS A 419 7.72 -33.95 15.72
N GLY A 420 6.53 -34.55 15.83
CA GLY A 420 5.58 -34.27 16.92
C GLY A 420 4.50 -33.25 16.58
N LEU A 421 4.33 -32.84 15.32
CA LEU A 421 3.26 -31.91 14.89
C LEU A 421 1.87 -32.34 15.41
N ALA A 422 1.64 -33.64 15.54
CA ALA A 422 0.42 -34.24 16.08
C ALA A 422 0.00 -33.67 17.46
N GLN A 423 0.95 -33.19 18.26
CA GLN A 423 0.69 -32.58 19.55
C GLN A 423 -0.16 -31.29 19.44
N LEU A 424 -0.14 -30.62 18.30
CA LEU A 424 -0.90 -29.39 18.06
C LEU A 424 -2.37 -29.63 17.70
N ALA A 425 -2.88 -30.87 17.83
CA ALA A 425 -4.30 -31.19 17.63
C ALA A 425 -5.23 -30.37 18.55
N THR A 426 -4.73 -29.92 19.71
CA THR A 426 -5.46 -29.10 20.68
C THR A 426 -5.78 -27.69 20.16
N LEU A 427 -5.07 -27.21 19.12
CA LEU A 427 -5.21 -25.86 18.56
C LEU A 427 -6.42 -25.73 17.62
N SER A 428 -7.60 -26.09 18.11
CA SER A 428 -8.87 -26.12 17.34
C SER A 428 -9.31 -24.75 16.80
N ARG A 429 -8.82 -23.65 17.38
CA ARG A 429 -9.10 -22.27 16.97
C ARG A 429 -8.15 -21.73 15.91
N LEU A 430 -7.08 -22.47 15.59
CA LEU A 430 -6.07 -22.02 14.64
C LEU A 430 -6.72 -21.87 13.25
N TRP A 431 -6.57 -20.69 12.66
CA TRP A 431 -7.08 -20.40 11.32
C TRP A 431 -6.02 -19.80 10.39
N SER A 432 -4.84 -19.43 10.91
CA SER A 432 -3.70 -18.99 10.12
C SER A 432 -2.41 -19.63 10.64
N PHE A 433 -1.72 -20.37 9.76
CA PHE A 433 -0.37 -20.89 9.98
C PHE A 433 0.55 -20.44 8.85
N LYS A 434 1.63 -19.73 9.16
CA LYS A 434 2.61 -19.21 8.19
C LYS A 434 4.02 -19.64 8.56
N CYS A 435 4.75 -20.19 7.61
CA CYS A 435 6.12 -20.66 7.78
C CYS A 435 7.02 -20.25 6.59
N GLU A 436 6.79 -19.05 6.05
CA GLU A 436 7.50 -18.59 4.86
C GLU A 436 9.02 -18.53 5.11
N ARG A 437 9.80 -18.98 4.12
CA ARG A 437 11.28 -18.91 4.14
C ARG A 437 11.96 -19.68 5.27
N THR A 438 11.32 -20.72 5.80
CA THR A 438 11.90 -21.59 6.85
C THR A 438 12.44 -22.93 6.31
N MET A 439 12.52 -23.09 4.98
CA MET A 439 12.99 -24.32 4.32
C MET A 439 12.31 -25.60 4.85
N GLN A 440 10.98 -25.59 4.94
CA GLN A 440 10.20 -26.72 5.43
C GLN A 440 10.20 -27.89 4.45
N ASP A 441 10.40 -29.10 4.97
CA ASP A 441 10.21 -30.37 4.26
C ASP A 441 8.90 -31.05 4.69
N MET A 442 7.78 -30.33 4.55
CA MET A 442 6.44 -30.85 4.86
C MET A 442 5.98 -31.85 3.80
N ARG A 443 5.56 -33.03 4.24
CA ARG A 443 5.02 -34.09 3.40
C ARG A 443 3.52 -33.93 3.19
N VAL A 444 2.96 -34.73 2.29
CA VAL A 444 1.53 -34.74 1.95
C VAL A 444 0.68 -35.08 3.18
N GLU A 445 1.13 -36.06 3.97
CA GLU A 445 0.48 -36.51 5.20
C GLU A 445 0.41 -35.43 6.26
N ASP A 446 1.46 -34.60 6.41
CA ASP A 446 1.48 -33.49 7.38
C ASP A 446 0.40 -32.47 7.04
N VAL A 447 0.35 -32.05 5.77
CA VAL A 447 -0.65 -31.08 5.29
C VAL A 447 -2.06 -31.64 5.39
N LYS A 448 -2.28 -32.91 5.03
CA LYS A 448 -3.58 -33.58 5.19
C LYS A 448 -4.02 -33.60 6.65
N TRP A 449 -3.10 -33.91 7.56
CA TRP A 449 -3.38 -33.89 8.98
C TRP A 449 -3.74 -32.47 9.46
N MET A 450 -2.99 -31.44 9.07
CA MET A 450 -3.28 -30.03 9.43
C MET A 450 -4.68 -29.62 8.95
N LEU A 451 -5.05 -29.99 7.72
CA LEU A 451 -6.37 -29.69 7.16
C LEU A 451 -7.50 -30.42 7.89
N ALA A 452 -7.25 -31.65 8.35
CA ALA A 452 -8.22 -32.43 9.11
C ALA A 452 -8.41 -31.90 10.54
N GLN A 453 -7.32 -31.49 11.21
CA GLN A 453 -7.36 -31.04 12.60
C GLN A 453 -7.71 -29.56 12.76
N TRP A 454 -7.40 -28.71 11.77
CA TRP A 454 -7.65 -27.26 11.82
C TRP A 454 -8.59 -26.80 10.70
N PRO A 455 -9.86 -27.20 10.71
CA PRO A 455 -10.80 -27.03 9.59
C PRO A 455 -11.07 -25.56 9.23
N VAL A 456 -10.86 -24.62 10.16
CA VAL A 456 -11.04 -23.17 9.91
C VAL A 456 -9.90 -22.59 9.04
N THR A 457 -8.72 -23.22 9.04
CA THR A 457 -7.49 -22.75 8.35
C THR A 457 -7.56 -22.82 6.83
N ILE A 458 -8.54 -23.55 6.29
CA ILE A 458 -8.70 -23.80 4.84
C ILE A 458 -8.79 -22.51 4.02
N LYS A 459 -9.20 -21.38 4.62
CA LYS A 459 -9.31 -20.10 3.90
C LYS A 459 -7.97 -19.42 3.58
N HIS A 460 -6.89 -19.74 4.31
CA HIS A 460 -5.68 -18.90 4.30
C HIS A 460 -4.33 -19.63 4.26
N LEU A 461 -4.30 -20.97 4.20
CA LEU A 461 -3.10 -21.67 3.75
C LEU A 461 -2.76 -21.20 2.34
N ARG A 462 -1.79 -20.28 2.21
CA ARG A 462 -1.20 -19.91 0.94
C ARG A 462 -0.04 -20.87 0.69
N PRO A 463 -0.22 -21.91 -0.13
CA PRO A 463 0.93 -22.67 -0.59
C PRO A 463 1.78 -21.74 -1.47
N HIS A 464 2.89 -21.23 -0.93
CA HIS A 464 4.04 -20.89 -1.77
C HIS A 464 4.75 -22.21 -2.09
N VAL A 465 4.12 -22.97 -2.97
CA VAL A 465 4.59 -24.28 -3.39
C VAL A 465 4.99 -24.16 -4.85
N THR A 466 6.29 -24.07 -5.09
CA THR A 466 6.87 -24.45 -6.37
C THR A 466 6.80 -25.97 -6.46
N GLN A 467 5.90 -26.47 -7.33
CA GLN A 467 5.76 -27.86 -7.80
C GLN A 467 5.25 -28.91 -6.80
N TRP A 468 3.95 -29.26 -6.89
CA TRP A 468 3.39 -30.52 -6.36
C TRP A 468 2.68 -31.32 -7.48
N PRO A 469 2.72 -32.66 -7.44
CA PRO A 469 1.89 -33.53 -8.26
C PRO A 469 0.48 -33.68 -7.68
N HIS A 470 -0.50 -33.96 -8.54
CA HIS A 470 -1.94 -33.94 -8.27
C HIS A 470 -2.40 -34.99 -7.21
N PRO A 471 -3.38 -34.68 -6.34
CA PRO A 471 -4.01 -35.67 -5.46
C PRO A 471 -5.24 -36.36 -6.11
N PRO A 472 -5.59 -37.60 -5.69
CA PRO A 472 -6.79 -38.31 -6.16
C PRO A 472 -8.06 -37.87 -5.41
N SER A 473 -9.18 -37.99 -6.11
CA SER A 473 -10.50 -37.48 -5.71
C SER A 473 -11.37 -38.58 -5.10
N SER A 474 -11.78 -38.46 -3.83
CA SER A 474 -13.10 -38.90 -3.35
C SER A 474 -13.32 -38.64 -1.84
N LEU A 475 -14.59 -38.38 -1.51
CA LEU A 475 -15.27 -38.35 -0.19
C LEU A 475 -15.42 -36.99 0.53
N LEU A 476 -16.62 -36.41 0.42
CA LEU A 476 -17.21 -35.42 1.35
C LEU A 476 -18.68 -35.77 1.62
N SER A 477 -19.11 -35.67 2.89
CA SER A 477 -20.48 -35.88 3.38
C SER A 477 -21.29 -34.55 3.47
N PRO A 478 -22.64 -34.60 3.64
CA PRO A 478 -23.53 -33.46 3.39
C PRO A 478 -24.07 -32.82 4.68
N HIS A 479 -23.92 -31.50 4.85
CA HIS A 479 -24.91 -30.58 5.48
C HIS A 479 -24.35 -29.14 5.54
N MET A 480 -24.18 -28.51 4.38
CA MET A 480 -24.13 -27.04 4.25
C MET A 480 -24.95 -26.67 3.03
N ALA A 481 -25.75 -25.60 3.12
CA ALA A 481 -26.40 -25.00 1.96
C ALA A 481 -25.35 -24.80 0.87
N ARG A 482 -25.55 -25.47 -0.26
CA ARG A 482 -24.52 -25.58 -1.29
C ARG A 482 -24.63 -24.34 -2.15
N ILE A 483 -23.50 -23.87 -2.68
CA ILE A 483 -23.49 -22.79 -3.67
C ILE A 483 -24.37 -23.14 -4.91
N THR A 484 -24.65 -24.43 -5.10
CA THR A 484 -25.58 -24.97 -6.11
C THR A 484 -27.04 -24.60 -5.88
N ASP A 485 -27.39 -24.08 -4.70
CA ASP A 485 -28.77 -23.72 -4.33
C ASP A 485 -29.12 -22.28 -4.77
N LEU A 486 -28.14 -21.51 -5.26
CA LEU A 486 -28.37 -20.22 -5.86
C LEU A 486 -28.93 -20.36 -7.30
N PRO A 487 -29.89 -19.51 -7.72
CA PRO A 487 -30.32 -19.42 -9.10
C PRO A 487 -29.14 -19.26 -10.05
N ILE A 488 -29.23 -19.92 -11.20
CA ILE A 488 -28.14 -19.99 -12.18
C ILE A 488 -27.76 -18.63 -12.74
N GLU A 489 -28.72 -17.70 -12.78
CA GLU A 489 -28.56 -16.30 -13.20
C GLU A 489 -27.67 -15.53 -12.23
N ILE A 490 -27.80 -15.80 -10.92
CA ILE A 490 -26.98 -15.18 -9.88
C ILE A 490 -25.56 -15.75 -9.92
N LEU A 491 -25.43 -17.07 -10.10
CA LEU A 491 -24.12 -17.71 -10.26
C LEU A 491 -23.39 -17.23 -11.53
N ALA A 492 -24.12 -17.01 -12.63
CA ALA A 492 -23.59 -16.45 -13.86
C ALA A 492 -23.04 -15.02 -13.72
N ILE A 493 -23.53 -14.25 -12.76
CA ILE A 493 -23.03 -12.89 -12.47
C ILE A 493 -21.85 -12.95 -11.48
N ILE A 494 -21.96 -13.76 -10.42
CA ILE A 494 -20.98 -13.79 -9.34
C ILE A 494 -19.69 -14.49 -9.78
N VAL A 495 -19.79 -15.65 -10.43
CA VAL A 495 -18.62 -16.49 -10.73
C VAL A 495 -17.60 -15.77 -11.62
N PRO A 496 -17.97 -15.12 -12.75
CA PRO A 496 -16.99 -14.41 -13.58
C PRO A 496 -16.38 -13.18 -12.89
N VAL A 497 -17.13 -12.51 -12.03
CA VAL A 497 -16.69 -11.27 -11.37
C VAL A 497 -15.68 -11.56 -10.26
N TYR A 498 -15.95 -12.58 -9.45
CA TYR A 498 -15.19 -12.87 -8.24
C TYR A 498 -14.15 -13.99 -8.41
N ILE A 499 -14.27 -14.86 -9.42
CA ILE A 499 -13.35 -15.99 -9.65
C ILE A 499 -12.50 -15.73 -10.90
N ARG A 500 -11.40 -14.98 -10.72
CA ARG A 500 -10.50 -14.60 -11.82
C ARG A 500 -9.35 -15.59 -12.09
N LYS A 501 -9.05 -16.49 -11.15
CA LYS A 501 -7.93 -17.43 -11.30
C LYS A 501 -8.41 -18.70 -12.01
N ARG A 502 -7.76 -19.07 -13.12
CA ARG A 502 -8.03 -20.29 -13.90
C ARG A 502 -8.13 -21.56 -13.03
N ALA A 503 -7.26 -21.70 -12.02
CA ALA A 503 -7.30 -22.85 -11.11
C ALA A 503 -8.61 -22.93 -10.29
N HIS A 504 -9.15 -21.78 -9.87
CA HIS A 504 -10.42 -21.74 -9.14
C HIS A 504 -11.60 -21.99 -10.09
N ILE A 505 -11.58 -21.41 -11.29
CA ILE A 505 -12.59 -21.69 -12.33
C ILE A 505 -12.62 -23.19 -12.64
N ARG A 506 -11.44 -23.82 -12.77
CA ARG A 506 -11.31 -25.26 -13.00
C ARG A 506 -11.88 -26.07 -11.83
N ALA A 507 -11.57 -25.69 -10.59
CA ALA A 507 -12.14 -26.33 -9.42
C ALA A 507 -13.68 -26.24 -9.41
N VAL A 508 -14.23 -25.05 -9.71
CA VAL A 508 -15.69 -24.81 -9.81
C VAL A 508 -16.32 -25.69 -10.89
N ILE A 509 -15.74 -25.75 -12.09
CA ILE A 509 -16.25 -26.58 -13.18
C ILE A 509 -16.20 -28.07 -12.86
N LEU A 510 -15.20 -28.52 -12.12
CA LEU A 510 -15.07 -29.92 -11.70
C LEU A 510 -16.04 -30.31 -10.59
N THR A 511 -16.75 -29.36 -9.97
CA THR A 511 -17.72 -29.69 -8.90
C THR A 511 -18.97 -30.40 -9.41
N CYS A 512 -19.51 -30.01 -10.57
CA CYS A 512 -20.69 -30.66 -11.16
C CYS A 512 -20.84 -30.37 -12.67
N ARG A 513 -21.61 -31.23 -13.37
CA ARG A 513 -21.88 -31.10 -14.81
C ARG A 513 -22.54 -29.78 -15.21
N LEU A 514 -23.42 -29.23 -14.35
CA LEU A 514 -24.10 -27.97 -14.61
C LEU A 514 -23.10 -26.80 -14.66
N PHE A 515 -22.17 -26.76 -13.71
CA PHE A 515 -21.11 -25.74 -13.67
C PHE A 515 -20.11 -25.93 -14.81
N HIS A 516 -19.83 -27.17 -15.20
CA HIS A 516 -19.07 -27.43 -16.41
C HIS A 516 -19.74 -26.81 -17.63
N HIS A 517 -21.02 -27.11 -17.88
CA HIS A 517 -21.71 -26.55 -19.05
C HIS A 517 -21.77 -25.02 -19.03
N GLN A 518 -22.01 -24.41 -17.87
CA GLN A 518 -22.15 -22.97 -17.77
C GLN A 518 -20.81 -22.22 -17.84
N PHE A 519 -19.77 -22.72 -17.16
CA PHE A 519 -18.56 -21.94 -16.92
C PHE A 519 -17.35 -22.41 -17.72
N HIS A 520 -17.45 -23.51 -18.48
CA HIS A 520 -16.33 -24.03 -19.27
C HIS A 520 -15.72 -22.97 -20.20
N HIS A 521 -16.54 -22.10 -20.79
CA HIS A 521 -16.05 -21.00 -21.63
C HIS A 521 -15.11 -20.03 -20.90
N LEU A 522 -15.27 -19.85 -19.58
CA LEU A 522 -14.39 -18.98 -18.78
C LEU A 522 -12.98 -19.56 -18.61
N LEU A 523 -12.78 -20.88 -18.76
CA LEU A 523 -11.44 -21.47 -18.79
C LEU A 523 -10.68 -21.11 -20.05
N TRP A 524 -11.41 -20.86 -21.14
CA TRP A 524 -10.84 -20.57 -22.45
C TRP A 524 -10.75 -19.08 -22.74
N ASN A 525 -11.51 -18.25 -22.01
CA ASN A 525 -11.52 -16.80 -22.19
C ASN A 525 -10.13 -16.15 -22.06
N ASP A 526 -9.33 -16.56 -21.06
CA ASP A 526 -7.97 -16.10 -20.82
C ASP A 526 -6.99 -17.30 -20.89
N ILE A 527 -6.26 -17.44 -22.01
CA ILE A 527 -5.27 -18.50 -22.21
C ILE A 527 -3.87 -17.96 -21.99
N SER A 528 -3.07 -18.64 -21.18
CA SER A 528 -1.64 -18.35 -21.04
C SER A 528 -0.79 -19.50 -21.55
N LEU A 529 0.13 -19.20 -22.46
CA LEU A 529 1.03 -20.15 -23.11
C LEU A 529 2.46 -19.85 -22.65
N TYR A 530 2.95 -20.67 -21.72
CA TYR A 530 4.33 -20.65 -21.24
C TYR A 530 4.92 -22.05 -21.44
N ALA A 531 6.14 -22.18 -21.96
CA ALA A 531 6.77 -23.47 -22.25
C ALA A 531 7.02 -24.30 -20.98
N ARG A 532 7.21 -23.65 -19.83
CA ARG A 532 7.34 -24.33 -18.52
C ARG A 532 6.01 -24.77 -17.89
N SER A 533 4.88 -24.42 -18.48
CA SER A 533 3.55 -24.79 -17.97
C SER A 533 2.88 -25.84 -18.87
N LYS A 534 1.96 -26.64 -18.32
CA LYS A 534 1.10 -27.53 -19.11
C LYS A 534 0.16 -26.69 -19.99
N SER A 535 0.66 -26.21 -21.12
CA SER A 535 -0.12 -25.51 -22.13
C SER A 535 -1.15 -26.48 -22.75
N PRO A 536 -2.33 -26.01 -23.20
CA PRO A 536 -3.28 -26.85 -23.94
C PRO A 536 -2.61 -27.48 -25.17
N SER A 537 -3.04 -28.64 -25.68
CA SER A 537 -2.55 -29.07 -27.00
C SER A 537 -3.05 -28.14 -28.10
N ALA A 538 -2.37 -28.09 -29.25
CA ALA A 538 -2.82 -27.29 -30.40
C ALA A 538 -4.23 -27.68 -30.84
N ASP A 539 -4.57 -28.97 -30.83
CA ASP A 539 -5.93 -29.46 -31.14
C ASP A 539 -6.99 -29.00 -30.14
N ALA A 540 -6.66 -29.02 -28.84
CA ALA A 540 -7.57 -28.56 -27.80
C ALA A 540 -7.80 -27.05 -27.92
N LEU A 541 -6.74 -26.29 -28.22
CA LEU A 541 -6.83 -24.85 -28.44
C LEU A 541 -7.63 -24.54 -29.71
N LYS A 542 -7.39 -25.25 -30.81
CA LYS A 542 -8.12 -25.12 -32.07
C LYS A 542 -9.61 -25.42 -31.90
N SER A 543 -9.96 -26.49 -31.18
CA SER A 543 -11.34 -26.87 -30.90
C SER A 543 -12.10 -25.83 -30.05
N ASN A 544 -11.39 -25.03 -29.26
CA ASN A 544 -11.95 -24.02 -28.38
C ASN A 544 -11.60 -22.58 -28.79
N ALA A 545 -11.10 -22.37 -30.02
CA ALA A 545 -10.58 -21.07 -30.45
C ALA A 545 -11.65 -19.96 -30.44
N HIS A 546 -12.92 -20.33 -30.67
CA HIS A 546 -14.07 -19.42 -30.59
C HIS A 546 -14.40 -18.94 -29.16
N LEU A 547 -13.79 -19.51 -28.12
CA LEU A 547 -13.99 -19.10 -26.72
C LEU A 547 -12.84 -18.21 -26.20
N VAL A 548 -11.73 -18.12 -26.95
CA VAL A 548 -10.54 -17.37 -26.53
C VAL A 548 -10.72 -15.91 -26.87
N ARG A 549 -10.66 -15.05 -25.85
CA ARG A 549 -10.65 -13.59 -26.02
C ARG A 549 -9.27 -13.01 -25.74
N ARG A 550 -8.54 -13.54 -24.76
CA ARG A 550 -7.20 -13.07 -24.42
C ARG A 550 -6.17 -14.17 -24.49
N LEU A 551 -5.06 -13.84 -25.15
CA LEU A 551 -3.91 -14.73 -25.27
C LEU A 551 -2.69 -14.10 -24.62
N TYR A 552 -2.17 -14.74 -23.59
CA TYR A 552 -0.94 -14.39 -22.88
C TYR A 552 0.16 -15.34 -23.32
N HIS A 553 1.31 -14.81 -23.68
CA HIS A 553 2.41 -15.56 -24.27
C HIS A 553 3.72 -15.27 -23.56
N GLY A 554 4.52 -16.30 -23.26
CA GLY A 554 5.74 -16.23 -22.46
C GLY A 554 7.07 -16.39 -23.18
N GLU A 555 7.11 -17.26 -24.20
CA GLU A 555 8.28 -17.94 -24.79
C GLU A 555 7.85 -18.55 -26.14
N VAL A 556 8.70 -18.67 -27.17
CA VAL A 556 8.35 -19.10 -28.55
C VAL A 556 7.21 -20.14 -28.64
N LEU A 557 6.09 -19.79 -29.31
CA LEU A 557 4.99 -20.74 -29.53
C LEU A 557 5.43 -21.90 -30.44
N PRO A 558 4.93 -23.13 -30.20
CA PRO A 558 5.01 -24.18 -31.20
C PRO A 558 4.39 -23.71 -32.52
N GLN A 559 4.98 -24.12 -33.66
CA GLN A 559 4.57 -23.66 -34.99
C GLN A 559 3.05 -23.85 -35.25
N GLU A 560 2.48 -24.91 -34.72
CA GLU A 560 1.06 -25.27 -34.85
C GLU A 560 0.10 -24.19 -34.33
N TYR A 561 0.52 -23.40 -33.33
CA TYR A 561 -0.34 -22.38 -32.71
C TYR A 561 -0.49 -21.15 -33.60
N TYR A 562 0.51 -20.84 -34.42
CA TYR A 562 0.46 -19.67 -35.32
C TYR A 562 -0.58 -19.83 -36.43
N ASN A 563 -1.02 -21.07 -36.70
CA ASN A 563 -2.01 -21.39 -37.72
C ASN A 563 -3.45 -21.46 -37.17
N ILE A 564 -3.67 -21.15 -35.87
CA ILE A 564 -5.00 -21.18 -35.26
C ILE A 564 -5.69 -19.83 -35.46
N ILE A 565 -6.89 -19.88 -36.02
CA ILE A 565 -7.79 -18.72 -36.15
C ILE A 565 -8.64 -18.64 -34.88
N PHE A 566 -8.58 -17.50 -34.20
CA PHE A 566 -9.35 -17.14 -33.02
C PHE A 566 -10.36 -16.03 -33.37
N PRO A 567 -11.61 -16.38 -33.72
CA PRO A 567 -12.59 -15.41 -34.22
C PRO A 567 -12.87 -14.24 -33.26
N HIS A 568 -12.69 -14.45 -31.95
CA HIS A 568 -13.04 -13.50 -30.90
C HIS A 568 -11.84 -13.01 -30.06
N LEU A 569 -10.61 -13.22 -30.53
CA LEU A 569 -9.40 -12.77 -29.83
C LEU A 569 -9.32 -11.24 -29.83
N ASP A 570 -9.62 -10.62 -28.70
CA ASP A 570 -9.63 -9.16 -28.54
C ASP A 570 -8.26 -8.61 -28.11
N ARG A 571 -7.50 -9.37 -27.32
CA ARG A 571 -6.27 -8.90 -26.68
C ARG A 571 -5.16 -9.95 -26.70
N ILE A 572 -3.97 -9.51 -27.06
CA ILE A 572 -2.75 -10.32 -26.99
C ILE A 572 -1.78 -9.66 -26.03
N LYS A 573 -1.17 -10.46 -25.14
CA LYS A 573 -0.07 -10.04 -24.28
C LYS A 573 1.15 -10.91 -24.54
N LEU A 574 2.18 -10.32 -25.11
CA LEU A 574 3.44 -10.94 -25.47
C LEU A 574 4.48 -10.64 -24.40
N TRP A 575 5.08 -11.68 -23.83
CA TRP A 575 6.28 -11.59 -23.03
C TRP A 575 7.42 -12.14 -23.84
N ILE A 576 8.48 -11.36 -23.93
CA ILE A 576 9.57 -11.57 -24.85
C ILE A 576 10.85 -11.63 -24.01
N SER A 577 11.40 -12.84 -23.86
CA SER A 577 12.58 -13.13 -23.05
C SER A 577 13.89 -12.93 -23.81
N THR A 578 14.98 -12.77 -23.05
CA THR A 578 16.33 -12.38 -23.48
C THR A 578 17.17 -13.53 -24.03
N GLU A 579 16.78 -14.77 -23.71
CA GLU A 579 17.58 -15.97 -23.95
C GLU A 579 17.19 -16.71 -25.23
N ASP A 580 16.15 -16.25 -25.94
CA ASP A 580 15.71 -16.85 -27.19
C ASP A 580 16.31 -16.04 -28.35
N PRO A 581 17.33 -16.54 -29.07
CA PRO A 581 17.79 -15.91 -30.31
C PRO A 581 16.66 -16.05 -31.32
N LEU A 582 15.76 -15.08 -31.31
CA LEU A 582 14.61 -15.00 -32.19
C LEU A 582 15.13 -14.72 -33.60
N LYS A 583 15.29 -15.81 -34.35
CA LYS A 583 15.54 -15.82 -35.79
C LYS A 583 14.42 -15.03 -36.48
N GLU A 584 14.71 -14.37 -37.60
CA GLU A 584 13.75 -13.66 -38.50
C GLU A 584 12.42 -14.43 -38.68
N GLU A 585 12.50 -15.76 -38.65
CA GLU A 585 11.36 -16.68 -38.71
C GLU A 585 10.22 -16.37 -37.71
N VAL A 586 10.51 -15.89 -36.49
CA VAL A 586 9.45 -15.61 -35.50
C VAL A 586 8.69 -14.32 -35.80
N GLY A 587 9.36 -13.31 -36.39
CA GLY A 587 8.67 -12.11 -36.90
C GLY A 587 7.66 -12.48 -37.98
N THR A 588 8.08 -13.32 -38.93
CA THR A 588 7.20 -13.85 -39.99
C THR A 588 6.03 -14.66 -39.43
N ARG A 589 6.25 -15.50 -38.40
CA ARG A 589 5.17 -16.27 -37.78
C ARG A 589 4.13 -15.40 -37.07
N TRP A 590 4.55 -14.36 -36.36
CA TRP A 590 3.62 -13.39 -35.77
C TRP A 590 2.88 -12.58 -36.82
N SER A 591 3.53 -12.28 -37.95
CA SER A 591 2.88 -11.66 -39.10
C SER A 591 1.71 -12.47 -39.61
N CYS A 592 1.96 -13.76 -39.91
CA CYS A 592 0.92 -14.67 -40.33
C CYS A 592 -0.18 -14.81 -39.27
N PHE A 593 0.19 -14.86 -37.99
CA PHE A 593 -0.79 -14.98 -36.91
C PHE A 593 -1.73 -13.78 -36.81
N LEU A 594 -1.20 -12.57 -36.88
CA LEU A 594 -2.01 -11.35 -36.81
C LEU A 594 -2.89 -11.20 -38.05
N ALA A 595 -2.38 -11.59 -39.23
CA ALA A 595 -3.18 -11.63 -40.46
C ALA A 595 -4.35 -12.63 -40.37
N LEU A 596 -4.17 -13.76 -39.68
CA LEU A 596 -5.23 -14.75 -39.43
C LEU A 596 -6.21 -14.34 -38.33
N ASN A 597 -5.88 -13.35 -37.50
CA ASN A 597 -6.64 -12.97 -36.30
C ASN A 597 -7.04 -11.48 -36.32
N PRO A 598 -7.93 -11.08 -37.24
CA PRO A 598 -8.26 -9.67 -37.47
C PRO A 598 -9.04 -9.00 -36.33
N SER A 599 -9.58 -9.78 -35.39
CA SER A 599 -10.33 -9.31 -34.23
C SER A 599 -9.45 -8.70 -33.13
N VAL A 600 -8.13 -8.87 -33.21
CA VAL A 600 -7.18 -8.37 -32.20
C VAL A 600 -7.19 -6.85 -32.19
N CYS A 601 -7.71 -6.28 -31.11
CA CYS A 601 -7.83 -4.82 -30.96
C CYS A 601 -6.83 -4.23 -29.97
N ALA A 602 -6.25 -5.05 -29.07
CA ALA A 602 -5.26 -4.61 -28.10
C ALA A 602 -4.03 -5.53 -28.09
N ILE A 603 -2.84 -4.93 -28.15
CA ILE A 603 -1.57 -5.67 -28.11
C ILE A 603 -0.72 -5.11 -26.97
N GLU A 604 -0.26 -5.99 -26.09
CA GLU A 604 0.62 -5.64 -24.98
C GLU A 604 1.94 -6.38 -25.10
N ILE A 605 3.05 -5.67 -25.09
CA ILE A 605 4.38 -6.24 -25.29
C ILE A 605 5.19 -5.99 -24.02
N PHE A 606 5.80 -7.04 -23.47
CA PHE A 606 6.68 -7.01 -22.31
C PHE A 606 8.06 -7.48 -22.76
N THR A 607 9.06 -6.60 -22.79
CA THR A 607 10.41 -6.92 -23.29
C THR A 607 11.45 -6.94 -22.18
N GLY A 608 12.31 -7.95 -22.19
CA GLY A 608 13.42 -8.12 -21.24
C GLY A 608 14.82 -7.77 -21.75
N ALA A 609 15.07 -7.75 -23.08
CA ALA A 609 16.37 -7.43 -23.69
C ALA A 609 16.26 -7.12 -25.20
N SER A 610 17.41 -6.90 -25.85
CA SER A 610 17.61 -6.49 -27.25
C SER A 610 16.84 -7.36 -28.23
N PHE A 611 16.13 -6.68 -29.12
CA PHE A 611 15.08 -7.30 -29.90
C PHE A 611 15.03 -6.68 -31.30
N CYS A 612 15.26 -7.50 -32.32
CA CYS A 612 15.06 -7.11 -33.72
C CYS A 612 13.67 -7.61 -34.19
N LEU A 613 12.67 -6.71 -34.20
CA LEU A 613 11.28 -6.99 -34.65
C LEU A 613 10.94 -6.24 -35.93
N LYS A 614 11.91 -5.93 -36.80
CA LYS A 614 11.58 -5.23 -38.04
C LYS A 614 10.40 -5.91 -38.76
N ASP A 615 10.45 -7.22 -38.91
CA ASP A 615 9.39 -7.98 -39.59
C ASP A 615 8.05 -8.00 -38.84
N PHE A 616 8.07 -8.01 -37.50
CA PHE A 616 6.84 -7.95 -36.70
C PHE A 616 6.19 -6.57 -36.73
N TRP A 617 6.99 -5.51 -36.64
CA TRP A 617 6.48 -4.15 -36.76
C TRP A 617 5.98 -3.88 -38.18
N GLU A 618 6.70 -4.33 -39.20
CA GLU A 618 6.23 -4.30 -40.60
C GLU A 618 4.92 -5.08 -40.75
N ALA A 619 4.80 -6.24 -40.13
CA ALA A 619 3.57 -7.02 -40.16
C ALA A 619 2.38 -6.29 -39.52
N LEU A 620 2.59 -5.68 -38.35
CA LEU A 620 1.59 -4.84 -37.71
C LEU A 620 1.19 -3.65 -38.59
N PHE A 621 2.16 -3.08 -39.31
CA PHE A 621 1.91 -1.98 -40.23
C PHE A 621 1.15 -2.39 -41.50
N VAL A 622 1.48 -3.55 -42.07
CA VAL A 622 0.85 -4.11 -43.28
C VAL A 622 -0.51 -4.74 -42.98
N SER A 623 -0.79 -5.06 -41.72
CA SER A 623 -2.11 -5.52 -41.28
C SER A 623 -3.22 -4.59 -41.81
N PRO A 624 -4.22 -5.13 -42.52
CA PRO A 624 -5.32 -4.33 -43.05
C PRO A 624 -6.26 -3.80 -41.94
N HIS A 625 -6.08 -4.28 -40.71
CA HIS A 625 -6.93 -3.92 -39.57
C HIS A 625 -6.29 -2.81 -38.75
N SER A 626 -7.08 -1.80 -38.40
CA SER A 626 -6.70 -0.82 -37.39
C SER A 626 -6.88 -1.41 -36.00
N HIS A 627 -5.88 -1.23 -35.16
CA HIS A 627 -5.91 -1.69 -33.78
C HIS A 627 -6.33 -0.54 -32.87
N LYS A 628 -6.96 -0.85 -31.73
CA LYS A 628 -7.39 0.17 -30.78
C LYS A 628 -6.26 0.60 -29.86
N ARG A 629 -5.50 -0.34 -29.30
CA ARG A 629 -4.51 -0.05 -28.25
C ARG A 629 -3.22 -0.84 -28.39
N LEU A 630 -2.10 -0.14 -28.28
CA LEU A 630 -0.76 -0.72 -28.13
C LEU A 630 -0.22 -0.33 -26.75
N MET A 631 0.20 -1.32 -25.96
CA MET A 631 0.90 -1.08 -24.70
C MET A 631 2.27 -1.74 -24.72
N VAL A 632 3.34 -0.97 -24.57
CA VAL A 632 4.71 -1.46 -24.59
C VAL A 632 5.34 -1.24 -23.21
N ASN A 633 5.68 -2.33 -22.54
CA ASN A 633 6.34 -2.35 -21.24
C ASN A 633 7.74 -2.93 -21.43
N GLY A 634 8.79 -2.11 -21.34
CA GLY A 634 10.15 -2.60 -21.54
C GLY A 634 11.14 -1.72 -20.81
N ARG A 635 12.07 -2.32 -20.05
CA ARG A 635 13.05 -1.53 -19.29
C ARG A 635 14.00 -0.75 -20.22
N GLU A 636 14.25 -1.22 -21.44
CA GLU A 636 15.34 -0.73 -22.30
C GLU A 636 14.95 -0.61 -23.80
N LEU A 637 13.73 -0.17 -24.17
CA LEU A 637 13.29 -0.24 -25.59
C LEU A 637 14.24 0.46 -26.59
N ALA A 638 14.91 1.54 -26.20
CA ALA A 638 15.76 2.34 -27.08
C ALA A 638 17.06 1.64 -27.54
N PRO A 639 17.90 1.05 -26.68
CA PRO A 639 19.07 0.26 -27.10
C PRO A 639 18.68 -1.07 -27.73
N ILE A 640 17.45 -1.52 -27.49
CA ILE A 640 16.88 -2.77 -28.00
C ILE A 640 16.47 -2.65 -29.46
N LEU A 641 15.88 -1.53 -29.88
CA LEU A 641 15.50 -1.29 -31.28
C LEU A 641 16.76 -0.99 -32.10
N GLN A 642 17.24 -1.98 -32.85
CA GLN A 642 18.24 -1.73 -33.89
C GLN A 642 17.77 -0.59 -34.78
N GLN A 643 18.70 0.22 -35.29
CA GLN A 643 18.41 1.39 -36.14
C GLN A 643 17.43 1.07 -37.29
N SER A 644 17.54 -0.15 -37.85
CA SER A 644 16.69 -0.69 -38.91
C SER A 644 15.24 -0.99 -38.50
N SER A 645 14.96 -1.14 -37.20
CA SER A 645 13.63 -1.49 -36.64
C SER A 645 12.85 -0.27 -36.12
N VAL A 646 13.53 0.85 -35.85
CA VAL A 646 12.89 2.06 -35.31
C VAL A 646 11.83 2.63 -36.27
N SER A 647 12.15 2.70 -37.57
CA SER A 647 11.20 3.19 -38.58
C SER A 647 10.00 2.26 -38.78
N ALA A 648 10.20 0.95 -38.65
CA ALA A 648 9.12 -0.04 -38.71
C ALA A 648 8.20 0.08 -37.48
N PHE A 649 8.79 0.25 -36.29
CA PHE A 649 8.04 0.48 -35.05
C PHE A 649 7.11 1.69 -35.15
N TRP A 650 7.66 2.84 -35.56
CA TRP A 650 6.86 4.06 -35.69
C TRP A 650 5.75 3.95 -36.75
N ARG A 651 6.02 3.26 -37.87
CA ARG A 651 4.97 2.94 -38.85
C ARG A 651 3.87 2.08 -38.25
N ALA A 652 4.22 1.05 -37.49
CA ALA A 652 3.23 0.22 -36.79
C ALA A 652 2.36 1.05 -35.82
N CYS A 653 2.98 1.97 -35.06
CA CYS A 653 2.28 2.86 -34.14
C CYS A 653 1.15 3.68 -34.80
N THR A 654 1.31 4.10 -36.06
CA THR A 654 0.27 4.85 -36.80
C THR A 654 -1.04 4.05 -37.00
N ARG A 655 -1.02 2.73 -36.79
CA ARG A 655 -2.20 1.86 -36.89
C ARG A 655 -3.04 1.80 -35.60
N PHE A 656 -2.59 2.43 -34.51
CA PHE A 656 -3.25 2.37 -33.21
C PHE A 656 -3.94 3.70 -32.84
N GLU A 657 -5.10 3.62 -32.19
CA GLU A 657 -5.77 4.79 -31.61
C GLU A 657 -5.18 5.21 -30.26
N GLU A 658 -4.69 4.26 -29.47
CA GLU A 658 -4.09 4.51 -28.16
C GLU A 658 -2.72 3.83 -28.07
N ILE A 659 -1.71 4.57 -27.61
CA ILE A 659 -0.38 4.04 -27.36
C ILE A 659 0.03 4.37 -25.94
N GLU A 660 0.47 3.34 -25.21
CA GLU A 660 0.98 3.48 -23.86
C GLU A 660 2.37 2.84 -23.78
N TYR A 661 3.35 3.61 -23.34
CA TYR A 661 4.72 3.16 -23.17
C TYR A 661 5.17 3.31 -21.72
N HIS A 662 5.65 2.21 -21.15
CA HIS A 662 6.29 2.17 -19.85
C HIS A 662 7.72 1.65 -20.01
N GLY A 663 8.72 2.53 -19.94
CA GLY A 663 10.12 2.13 -20.04
C GLY A 663 11.08 3.10 -19.36
N ARG A 664 12.31 2.70 -19.07
CA ARG A 664 13.28 3.58 -18.39
C ARG A 664 13.85 4.64 -19.31
N GLU A 665 13.99 4.29 -20.59
CA GLU A 665 14.63 5.12 -21.59
C GLU A 665 13.63 5.86 -22.49
N PRO A 666 13.98 7.08 -22.94
CA PRO A 666 13.19 7.81 -23.91
C PRO A 666 13.06 7.00 -25.20
N MET A 667 11.91 7.11 -25.87
CA MET A 667 11.71 6.42 -27.15
C MET A 667 12.69 6.94 -28.23
N PRO A 668 13.10 6.08 -29.18
CA PRO A 668 14.03 6.46 -30.24
C PRO A 668 13.44 7.54 -31.17
N GLN A 669 14.24 8.55 -31.51
CA GLN A 669 13.79 9.72 -32.27
C GLN A 669 13.89 9.55 -33.79
N GLU A 670 14.71 8.62 -34.27
CA GLU A 670 14.95 8.41 -35.70
C GLU A 670 13.67 7.95 -36.42
N GLY A 671 13.36 8.54 -37.57
CA GLY A 671 12.15 8.21 -38.34
C GLY A 671 10.82 8.69 -37.74
N PHE A 672 10.80 9.30 -36.54
CA PHE A 672 9.60 9.90 -35.96
C PHE A 672 9.08 11.10 -36.77
N GLN A 673 9.98 11.82 -37.46
CA GLN A 673 9.65 13.06 -38.15
C GLN A 673 8.75 12.87 -39.38
N ASP A 674 8.71 11.67 -39.95
CA ASP A 674 8.02 11.38 -41.21
C ASP A 674 6.66 10.69 -41.03
N MET A 675 6.16 10.61 -39.79
CA MET A 675 4.98 9.80 -39.44
C MET A 675 3.72 10.64 -39.29
N ASP A 676 2.61 10.12 -39.83
CA ASP A 676 1.27 10.67 -39.61
C ASP A 676 0.65 10.10 -38.32
N PHE A 677 0.56 10.93 -37.29
CA PHE A 677 -0.03 10.59 -35.99
C PHE A 677 -1.50 10.99 -35.86
N SER A 678 -2.17 11.38 -36.95
CA SER A 678 -3.57 11.85 -36.94
C SER A 678 -4.57 10.83 -36.34
N ARG A 679 -4.21 9.55 -36.30
CA ARG A 679 -5.05 8.46 -35.75
C ARG A 679 -4.85 8.22 -34.25
N ILE A 680 -3.72 8.65 -33.67
CA ILE A 680 -3.45 8.45 -32.25
C ILE A 680 -4.29 9.45 -31.47
N ARG A 681 -5.25 8.97 -30.69
CA ARG A 681 -6.09 9.79 -29.80
C ARG A 681 -5.45 9.99 -28.43
N ARG A 682 -4.69 9.00 -27.95
CA ARG A 682 -4.06 9.01 -26.63
C ARG A 682 -2.65 8.44 -26.71
N PHE A 683 -1.68 9.19 -26.23
CA PHE A 683 -0.30 8.75 -26.03
C PHE A 683 0.06 8.93 -24.56
N HIS A 684 0.41 7.84 -23.87
CA HIS A 684 0.81 7.85 -22.47
C HIS A 684 2.26 7.35 -22.35
N TYR A 685 3.12 8.12 -21.68
CA TYR A 685 4.51 7.77 -21.41
C TYR A 685 4.76 7.78 -19.90
N SER A 686 5.27 6.67 -19.36
CA SER A 686 5.55 6.51 -17.94
C SER A 686 6.97 5.95 -17.74
N PRO A 687 7.93 6.74 -17.21
CA PRO A 687 9.27 6.24 -16.93
C PRO A 687 9.27 5.17 -15.82
N VAL A 688 10.14 4.15 -15.93
CA VAL A 688 10.25 3.04 -14.96
C VAL A 688 11.34 3.28 -13.88
N ASP A 689 12.20 4.29 -14.06
CA ASP A 689 13.24 4.67 -13.09
C ASP A 689 13.19 6.18 -12.79
N ASN A 690 13.48 6.57 -11.55
CA ASN A 690 13.33 7.93 -11.04
C ASN A 690 14.49 8.87 -11.46
N ASN A 691 15.50 8.36 -12.17
CA ASN A 691 16.74 9.07 -12.48
C ASN A 691 16.92 9.43 -13.96
N THR A 692 15.97 9.11 -14.84
CA THR A 692 16.09 9.40 -16.28
C THR A 692 15.52 10.78 -16.64
N GLU A 693 16.27 11.60 -17.39
CA GLU A 693 15.80 12.92 -17.85
C GLU A 693 14.55 12.80 -18.74
N PRO A 694 13.57 13.72 -18.63
CA PRO A 694 12.41 13.74 -19.51
C PRO A 694 12.81 14.00 -20.97
N PRO A 695 12.07 13.46 -21.96
CA PRO A 695 12.38 13.69 -23.37
C PRO A 695 12.31 15.19 -23.73
N ARG A 696 13.17 15.63 -24.66
CA ARG A 696 13.23 17.02 -25.14
C ARG A 696 11.88 17.50 -25.69
N LEU A 697 11.56 18.78 -25.45
CA LEU A 697 10.28 19.45 -25.75
C LEU A 697 9.81 19.36 -27.22
N ASP A 698 10.71 19.10 -28.17
CA ASP A 698 10.41 19.02 -29.62
C ASP A 698 9.36 17.93 -29.96
N TRP A 699 9.22 16.91 -29.10
CA TRP A 699 8.23 15.84 -29.24
C TRP A 699 6.79 16.31 -28.99
N ILE A 700 6.63 17.22 -28.04
CA ILE A 700 5.30 17.65 -27.57
C ILE A 700 4.62 18.47 -28.67
N GLY A 701 5.38 19.23 -29.46
CA GLY A 701 4.90 20.06 -30.57
C GLY A 701 4.04 19.33 -31.60
N LYS A 702 4.37 18.07 -31.94
CA LYS A 702 3.59 17.28 -32.91
C LYS A 702 2.34 16.62 -32.32
N PHE A 703 2.33 16.37 -31.01
CA PHE A 703 1.17 15.82 -30.31
C PHE A 703 0.22 16.89 -29.74
N TYR A 704 0.57 18.17 -29.79
CA TYR A 704 -0.26 19.29 -29.29
C TYR A 704 -1.62 19.44 -30.00
N ASN A 705 -1.82 18.82 -31.17
CA ASN A 705 -3.13 18.74 -31.82
C ASN A 705 -4.00 17.58 -31.32
N LEU A 706 -3.52 16.75 -30.39
CA LEU A 706 -4.32 15.70 -29.74
C LEU A 706 -5.03 16.25 -28.50
N ARG A 707 -6.32 15.94 -28.36
CA ARG A 707 -7.18 16.46 -27.28
C ARG A 707 -6.78 15.99 -25.87
N ASP A 708 -6.01 14.92 -25.72
CA ASP A 708 -5.71 14.29 -24.42
C ASP A 708 -4.27 13.74 -24.33
N LEU A 709 -3.26 14.62 -24.32
CA LEU A 709 -1.91 14.23 -23.91
C LEU A 709 -1.87 14.13 -22.37
N GLN A 710 -1.75 12.90 -21.83
CA GLN A 710 -1.57 12.69 -20.40
C GLN A 710 -0.14 12.26 -20.13
N TYR A 711 0.59 13.12 -19.42
CA TYR A 711 1.87 12.79 -18.80
C TYR A 711 1.58 12.46 -17.33
N SER A 712 2.12 11.36 -16.79
CA SER A 712 2.04 11.05 -15.36
C SER A 712 3.32 11.52 -14.67
N PRO A 713 3.34 12.68 -13.97
CA PRO A 713 4.52 13.18 -13.31
C PRO A 713 4.52 12.68 -11.87
N GLU A 714 4.82 11.40 -11.65
CA GLU A 714 5.27 10.96 -10.32
C GLU A 714 6.76 11.32 -10.15
N TYR A 715 6.96 12.56 -9.69
CA TYR A 715 8.11 13.07 -8.90
C TYR A 715 9.39 13.58 -9.61
N LYS A 716 10.09 14.46 -8.87
CA LYS A 716 10.83 15.66 -9.30
C LYS A 716 12.36 15.56 -9.13
N HIS A 717 13.10 16.20 -10.05
CA HIS A 717 14.32 16.97 -9.74
C HIS A 717 14.21 18.38 -10.38
N PRO A 718 14.68 19.46 -9.73
CA PRO A 718 14.71 20.79 -10.33
C PRO A 718 15.95 20.99 -11.20
N ILE A 719 15.77 21.44 -12.45
CA ILE A 719 16.82 22.04 -13.28
C ILE A 719 16.87 23.54 -12.93
N PRO A 720 18.05 24.16 -12.74
CA PRO A 720 18.14 25.60 -12.52
C PRO A 720 17.91 26.35 -13.83
N ILE A 721 16.87 27.18 -13.87
CA ILE A 721 16.60 28.08 -15.00
C ILE A 721 17.44 29.34 -14.81
N HIS A 722 18.57 29.42 -15.52
CA HIS A 722 19.12 30.70 -15.95
C HIS A 722 18.94 30.82 -17.47
N ASN A 723 18.52 32.01 -17.89
CA ASN A 723 18.39 32.52 -19.26
C ASN A 723 17.09 32.17 -19.99
N PHE A 724 16.14 33.12 -19.94
CA PHE A 724 15.50 33.63 -21.15
C PHE A 724 15.19 35.11 -20.95
N ALA A 725 15.87 35.97 -21.70
CA ALA A 725 15.43 37.30 -22.05
C ALA A 725 14.85 37.23 -23.47
N VAL A 726 13.81 38.01 -23.75
CA VAL A 726 13.60 38.82 -24.98
C VAL A 726 12.12 39.24 -25.13
N LEU A 727 11.95 40.57 -25.13
CA LEU A 727 10.98 41.46 -25.80
C LEU A 727 9.46 41.33 -25.46
N ALA A 728 8.90 42.23 -24.66
CA ALA A 728 8.52 43.64 -24.95
C ALA A 728 7.17 43.76 -25.68
N SER A 729 6.14 44.28 -24.98
CA SER A 729 5.41 45.51 -25.34
C SER A 729 4.15 45.70 -24.47
N ILE A 730 3.78 46.98 -24.28
CA ILE A 730 2.49 47.58 -23.85
C ILE A 730 2.44 48.13 -22.40
N PRO A 731 1.86 49.34 -22.18
CA PRO A 731 2.53 50.41 -21.43
C PRO A 731 1.93 50.76 -20.05
N ALA A 732 2.67 51.65 -19.39
CA ALA A 732 2.49 52.24 -18.08
C ALA A 732 1.17 52.98 -17.82
N TRP A 733 0.71 52.92 -16.56
CA TRP A 733 0.16 54.06 -15.78
C TRP A 733 0.09 53.73 -14.27
N PRO A 734 -0.06 54.70 -13.35
CA PRO A 734 1.04 55.19 -12.53
C PRO A 734 0.91 54.93 -11.02
N LEU A 735 2.04 55.15 -10.36
CA LEU A 735 2.23 55.33 -8.93
C LEU A 735 1.21 56.27 -8.27
N LEU A 736 0.82 55.91 -7.04
CA LEU A 736 0.37 56.82 -6.00
C LEU A 736 1.20 56.56 -4.73
N GLU A 737 2.01 57.55 -4.39
CA GLU A 737 2.39 58.07 -3.07
C GLU A 737 2.42 57.10 -1.87
N SER A 738 3.62 56.93 -1.31
CA SER A 738 3.77 56.63 0.12
C SER A 738 4.63 57.70 0.78
N LEU A 739 3.98 58.44 1.67
CA LEU A 739 4.51 59.41 2.62
C LEU A 739 5.60 58.81 3.52
N GLU A 740 6.56 59.68 3.79
CA GLU A 740 7.52 59.62 4.88
C GLU A 740 6.85 59.48 6.25
N LEU A 741 7.51 58.79 7.17
CA LEU A 741 7.70 59.25 8.56
C LEU A 741 8.88 58.47 9.14
N GLY A 742 9.99 59.17 9.33
CA GLY A 742 11.19 58.63 9.97
C GLY A 742 11.08 58.59 11.49
N PHE A 743 12.03 57.90 12.12
CA PHE A 743 12.66 58.38 13.34
C PHE A 743 14.10 57.87 13.43
N THR A 744 14.98 58.80 13.75
CA THR A 744 16.43 58.70 13.89
C THR A 744 16.85 58.45 15.33
N SER A 745 17.89 57.63 15.52
CA SER A 745 18.96 57.77 16.54
C SER A 745 20.07 56.79 16.12
N GLY A 746 21.28 57.19 15.69
CA GLY A 746 22.33 57.85 16.48
C GLY A 746 22.84 56.87 17.55
N SER A 747 24.10 56.40 17.60
CA SER A 747 25.38 56.91 17.13
C SER A 747 26.48 55.82 17.24
N ASP A 748 27.43 55.87 16.31
CA ASP A 748 28.90 55.61 16.40
C ASP A 748 29.50 54.39 17.13
N GLY A 749 30.43 53.73 16.41
CA GLY A 749 31.48 52.90 17.01
C GLY A 749 32.12 51.88 16.07
N SER A 750 33.01 52.33 15.19
CA SER A 750 33.85 51.52 14.30
C SER A 750 34.92 50.69 15.04
N ASN A 751 35.09 49.41 14.69
CA ASN A 751 36.35 48.80 14.18
C ASN A 751 36.35 47.25 14.24
N ASP A 752 36.08 46.64 13.08
CA ASP A 752 36.78 45.52 12.39
C ASP A 752 37.21 44.20 13.07
N PRO A 753 37.38 43.09 12.31
CA PRO A 753 36.80 41.80 12.67
C PRO A 753 37.84 40.66 12.78
N MET A 754 37.51 39.61 13.54
CA MET A 754 38.22 38.33 13.48
C MET A 754 37.40 37.28 12.72
N HIS A 755 37.84 37.00 11.49
CA HIS A 755 37.45 35.83 10.71
C HIS A 755 38.09 34.56 11.30
N VAL A 756 37.27 33.59 11.72
CA VAL A 756 37.72 32.20 11.92
C VAL A 756 37.08 31.31 10.85
N LYS A 757 37.86 31.00 9.80
CA LYS A 757 37.58 29.91 8.86
C LYS A 757 38.01 28.59 9.50
N ARG A 758 37.07 27.67 9.77
CA ARG A 758 37.41 26.25 10.00
C ARG A 758 37.39 25.51 8.67
N ARG A 759 38.59 25.11 8.22
CA ARG A 759 38.83 24.10 7.18
C ARG A 759 38.71 22.72 7.84
N TYR A 760 37.88 21.84 7.28
CA TYR A 760 37.99 20.39 7.50
C TYR A 760 38.90 19.82 6.41
N ILE A 761 40.01 19.21 6.82
CA ILE A 761 40.87 18.40 5.97
C ILE A 761 40.43 16.95 6.18
N TYR A 762 40.15 16.27 5.07
CA TYR A 762 39.95 14.84 4.98
C TYR A 762 41.30 14.24 4.53
N GLU A 763 41.85 13.32 5.31
CA GLU A 763 42.86 12.37 4.83
C GLU A 763 42.39 10.94 5.16
N PRO A 764 42.47 10.00 4.21
CA PRO A 764 42.20 8.59 4.43
C PRO A 764 43.50 7.80 4.63
N ASP A 765 43.43 6.74 5.45
CA ASP A 765 44.22 5.50 5.41
C ASP A 765 43.79 4.70 6.66
N GLY A 766 43.69 3.38 6.74
CA GLY A 766 44.32 2.29 5.99
C GLY A 766 44.66 1.20 7.03
N ILE A 767 44.02 0.03 6.91
CA ILE A 767 44.46 -1.34 7.27
C ILE A 767 45.37 -1.54 8.51
N GLY A 768 44.96 -2.42 9.44
CA GLY A 768 45.95 -3.21 10.21
C GLY A 768 45.56 -3.75 11.58
N SER A 769 45.18 -5.04 11.60
CA SER A 769 45.60 -6.07 12.58
C SER A 769 45.35 -5.93 14.10
N SER A 770 44.58 -6.91 14.61
CA SER A 770 44.90 -7.79 15.75
C SER A 770 45.47 -7.17 17.03
N ILE A 771 44.62 -7.07 18.07
CA ILE A 771 45.08 -7.01 19.47
C ILE A 771 44.33 -8.07 20.30
N ARG A 772 45.11 -9.04 20.81
CA ARG A 772 44.75 -9.92 21.93
C ARG A 772 44.61 -9.07 23.20
N VAL A 773 43.49 -9.21 23.91
CA VAL A 773 43.34 -8.66 25.27
C VAL A 773 43.47 -9.81 26.27
N SER A 774 44.57 -9.79 27.02
CA SER A 774 44.69 -10.42 28.33
C SER A 774 44.19 -9.45 29.41
N LYS A 775 43.32 -9.95 30.30
CA LYS A 775 42.98 -9.37 31.62
C LYS A 775 44.20 -9.44 32.58
N PRO A 776 44.11 -8.96 33.85
CA PRO A 776 43.69 -7.63 34.32
C PRO A 776 44.61 -7.08 35.45
N GLY A 777 44.41 -5.81 35.84
CA GLY A 777 44.88 -5.17 37.07
C GLY A 777 44.59 -3.68 36.93
N GLY A 778 43.92 -2.97 37.83
CA GLY A 778 43.84 -3.07 39.28
C GLY A 778 44.19 -1.68 39.80
N VAL A 779 43.16 -0.93 40.21
CA VAL A 779 43.00 0.07 41.31
C VAL A 779 41.78 0.93 40.94
#